data_AF-A0A8H8BTW9-F1
#
_entry.id   AF-A0A8H8BTW9-F1
#
_cell.length_a   1.000
_cell.length_b   1.000
_cell.length_c   1.000
_cell.angle_alpha   90.00
_cell.angle_beta   90.00
_cell.angle_gamma   90.00
#
_symmetry.space_group_name_H-M   'P 1'
#
loop_
_entity.id
_entity.type
_entity.pdbx_description
1 polymer ?
#
loop_
_entity_poly.entity_id
_entity_poly.type
_entity_poly.pdbx_seq_one_letter_code
_entity_poly.pdbx_strand_id
1 'polypeptide(L)'
;MVSFRLLAFAIAVLNFAYGINGAPSESSGGAGTKSFQYKYNAVAITGGGFITGIIAHPKEKDLLYTRTDIGSSYRWDAPNDRWLPLTDFISEADVNYLGTESFALDPTDPDRIYLAQGQYITQNNSAFFASNDRGATWKIYPAPFPMGSNDLGRNNGERLAVNPFKPNELYMGTRTQGLWKSTDRAKTWTNITNYPDASANGIGIVFVIFDPKNEGTIYVGANVPNGLYSTTNGGKTWKQLPGQPKDWSAVTTDPEHPPQSTGPQPMKAALASNGVLYVTYADFPGPYAVQYGAVYSFNTKTSEWIDITPGASNSYPKPFTPQSFPPGGYCGLSVDAKDPNTLVVVSLDRDPGPALDSMYLSHDGGKSWKDVTQLSAPSGTEGYWGHPIEQAALKDGTPVPWLSFNWNAQWGGYGAPSPILGVAKFGWWMAAVLIDPFNSDHVMYGTGATIWSTDNLSRVESNWSPNWYIQAQGIEENAVLSMISPTEGANLYSGLGDINGMRHDDLTVPQPMFGTPGFSNLDGLDWAGQAPNVITRSGGSGTVYADGCGNGAYSTDGGYGWIKFLTCAPGVSNTTWVNGFIAVDASAKSFVWASHSSVAPANTSGPYATQDFGKTWTSPRGLSVQTGNFSADKVQTKTFYAFDTGVWHISTDGGVSYTSKTSKQTGLPAGAGAAPVVNFLKAGEIWLPLGTAGLWHSTNFGGSWSKIGGSSIVASQFSVGAPAPGRKNPALYMWGKVSKNGAQGVYRSDDAGDSWVRINDEAHQYGGPKLIVADTRVYGRVYLGTFGRGIVYADIAGEGSGVLPGTFGI
;
A
#
# COMPACT_ATOMS: atom_id res chain seq x y z
N MET A 1 19.80 -3.46 70.79
CA MET A 1 20.90 -3.02 71.66
C MET A 1 22.15 -3.82 71.29
N VAL A 2 23.25 -3.11 70.99
CA VAL A 2 24.65 -3.58 70.88
C VAL A 2 24.93 -4.51 69.68
N SER A 3 25.46 -4.05 68.53
CA SER A 3 26.82 -3.54 68.24
C SER A 3 27.91 -4.62 68.45
N PHE A 4 28.98 -4.85 67.69
CA PHE A 4 29.58 -4.41 66.41
C PHE A 4 30.88 -5.28 66.27
N ARG A 5 31.33 -5.58 65.03
CA ARG A 5 32.74 -5.66 64.53
C ARG A 5 33.83 -6.41 65.32
N LEU A 6 34.65 -7.22 64.64
CA LEU A 6 35.90 -6.74 63.98
C LEU A 6 36.62 -7.85 63.17
N LEU A 7 37.18 -7.43 62.03
CA LEU A 7 38.17 -8.12 61.19
C LEU A 7 39.55 -8.19 61.87
N ALA A 8 40.35 -9.20 61.55
CA ALA A 8 41.81 -9.07 61.37
C ALA A 8 42.39 -10.21 60.50
N PHE A 9 43.46 -9.87 59.80
CA PHE A 9 44.01 -10.46 58.56
C PHE A 9 45.36 -11.18 58.78
N ALA A 10 45.85 -11.81 57.69
CA ALA A 10 47.24 -12.23 57.37
C ALA A 10 47.71 -13.60 57.91
N ILE A 11 48.14 -14.63 57.14
CA ILE A 11 48.88 -14.89 55.87
C ILE A 11 50.26 -15.53 56.16
N ALA A 12 50.63 -16.50 55.29
CA ALA A 12 51.97 -17.03 54.95
C ALA A 12 52.44 -18.31 55.69
N VAL A 13 53.05 -19.37 55.10
CA VAL A 13 53.62 -19.66 53.76
C VAL A 13 53.60 -21.17 53.47
N LEU A 14 53.51 -21.45 52.17
CA LEU A 14 53.73 -22.63 51.32
C LEU A 14 54.66 -23.78 51.76
N ASN A 15 54.37 -24.97 51.20
CA ASN A 15 55.37 -25.82 50.55
C ASN A 15 54.84 -26.40 49.21
N PHE A 16 55.73 -26.43 48.22
CA PHE A 16 55.52 -26.75 46.80
C PHE A 16 55.58 -28.26 46.50
N ALA A 17 54.82 -28.73 45.50
CA ALA A 17 55.25 -29.76 44.54
C ALA A 17 54.42 -29.72 43.24
N TYR A 18 55.12 -29.88 42.12
CA TYR A 18 54.72 -29.65 40.73
C TYR A 18 53.61 -30.56 40.17
N GLY A 19 52.71 -29.98 39.36
CA GLY A 19 51.73 -30.67 38.52
C GLY A 19 51.49 -29.89 37.22
N ILE A 20 51.88 -30.52 36.11
CA ILE A 20 51.86 -30.12 34.70
C ILE A 20 50.57 -29.38 34.28
N ASN A 21 50.73 -28.23 33.60
CA ASN A 21 49.66 -27.41 33.02
C ASN A 21 48.80 -28.19 32.01
N GLY A 22 47.58 -28.54 32.41
CA GLY A 22 46.46 -28.69 31.48
C GLY A 22 45.74 -27.34 31.38
N ALA A 23 45.74 -26.74 30.19
CA ALA A 23 44.91 -25.57 29.93
C ALA A 23 43.44 -25.91 30.24
N PRO A 24 42.71 -25.09 31.02
CA PRO A 24 41.30 -25.31 31.24
C PRO A 24 40.57 -25.18 29.91
N SER A 25 39.78 -26.20 29.58
CA SER A 25 38.81 -26.15 28.50
C SER A 25 37.92 -24.92 28.69
N GLU A 26 37.97 -23.97 27.78
CA GLU A 26 36.95 -22.93 27.68
C GLU A 26 35.62 -23.62 27.37
N SER A 27 34.79 -23.74 28.39
CA SER A 27 33.36 -23.95 28.21
C SER A 27 32.82 -22.79 27.38
N SER A 28 32.40 -23.06 26.14
CA SER A 28 31.56 -22.14 25.37
C SER A 28 30.17 -22.06 26.00
N GLY A 29 30.08 -21.44 27.18
CA GLY A 29 28.82 -20.99 27.77
C GLY A 29 28.33 -19.76 27.00
N GLY A 30 27.85 -19.97 25.78
CA GLY A 30 27.28 -18.89 24.98
C GLY A 30 25.89 -18.55 25.52
N ALA A 31 25.75 -17.42 26.23
CA ALA A 31 24.46 -16.92 26.71
C ALA A 31 23.37 -16.99 25.61
N GLY A 32 22.13 -17.38 25.94
CA GLY A 32 21.04 -17.46 24.95
C GLY A 32 20.69 -16.10 24.33
N THR A 33 19.72 -16.11 23.41
CA THR A 33 19.19 -14.90 22.77
C THR A 33 18.70 -13.90 23.82
N LYS A 34 19.19 -12.66 23.77
CA LYS A 34 18.82 -11.61 24.73
C LYS A 34 17.52 -10.93 24.34
N SER A 35 16.67 -10.62 25.31
CA SER A 35 15.49 -9.76 25.09
C SER A 35 15.88 -8.28 25.03
N PHE A 36 15.25 -7.56 24.12
CA PHE A 36 15.34 -6.10 24.01
C PHE A 36 13.95 -5.49 23.87
N GLN A 37 13.84 -4.22 24.23
CA GLN A 37 12.74 -3.38 23.77
C GLN A 37 12.95 -3.03 22.30
N TYR A 38 11.88 -3.05 21.52
CA TYR A 38 11.90 -2.72 20.10
C TYR A 38 11.09 -1.46 19.81
N LYS A 39 11.54 -0.65 18.86
CA LYS A 39 10.78 0.50 18.32
C LYS A 39 10.46 0.23 16.85
N TYR A 40 9.19 0.36 16.49
CA TYR A 40 8.72 0.19 15.12
C TYR A 40 8.53 1.55 14.45
N ASN A 41 8.98 1.69 13.20
CA ASN A 41 8.80 2.91 12.42
C ASN A 41 8.52 2.53 10.97
N ALA A 42 7.89 3.42 10.20
CA ALA A 42 7.82 3.28 8.76
C ALA A 42 9.09 3.84 8.10
N VAL A 43 9.50 3.21 7.00
CA VAL A 43 10.39 3.85 6.03
C VAL A 43 9.57 4.92 5.30
N ALA A 44 10.02 6.16 5.34
CA ALA A 44 9.29 7.29 4.76
C ALA A 44 9.20 7.17 3.24
N ILE A 45 7.99 6.91 2.74
CA ILE A 45 7.62 7.06 1.33
C ILE A 45 6.57 8.17 1.21
N THR A 46 5.64 8.27 2.18
CA THR A 46 4.60 9.30 2.28
C THR A 46 3.52 9.14 1.21
N GLY A 47 2.53 8.30 1.49
CA GLY A 47 1.41 7.95 0.60
C GLY A 47 1.66 6.64 -0.13
N GLY A 48 1.77 6.70 -1.45
CA GLY A 48 2.15 5.57 -2.30
C GLY A 48 1.00 4.64 -2.73
N GLY A 49 -0.25 4.99 -2.41
CA GLY A 49 -1.45 4.22 -2.74
C GLY A 49 -2.70 5.10 -2.89
N PHE A 50 -3.87 4.46 -3.04
CA PHE A 50 -5.09 5.13 -3.42
C PHE A 50 -5.94 5.56 -2.21
N ILE A 51 -6.03 6.88 -2.03
CA ILE A 51 -6.89 7.49 -1.03
C ILE A 51 -8.34 7.51 -1.52
N THR A 52 -9.19 6.66 -0.93
CA THR A 52 -10.55 6.41 -1.43
C THR A 52 -11.62 7.30 -0.78
N GLY A 53 -11.36 7.89 0.38
CA GLY A 53 -12.27 8.81 1.04
C GLY A 53 -11.61 9.63 2.15
N ILE A 54 -12.01 10.90 2.30
CA ILE A 54 -11.59 11.81 3.37
C ILE A 54 -12.86 12.42 3.97
N ILE A 55 -13.00 12.40 5.30
CA ILE A 55 -14.11 13.06 6.01
C ILE A 55 -13.62 13.84 7.22
N ALA A 56 -14.43 14.84 7.60
CA ALA A 56 -14.27 15.63 8.81
C ALA A 56 -15.46 15.43 9.74
N HIS A 57 -15.23 15.47 11.05
CA HIS A 57 -16.31 15.56 12.01
C HIS A 57 -17.02 16.93 11.88
N PRO A 58 -18.36 16.99 11.81
CA PRO A 58 -19.06 18.25 11.52
C PRO A 58 -19.04 19.27 12.66
N LYS A 59 -18.60 18.89 13.86
CA LYS A 59 -18.61 19.74 15.06
C LYS A 59 -17.30 19.79 15.84
N GLU A 60 -16.28 19.03 15.41
CA GLU A 60 -14.98 18.98 16.09
C GLU A 60 -13.93 19.40 15.08
N LYS A 61 -13.30 20.55 15.34
CA LYS A 61 -12.26 21.10 14.47
C LYS A 61 -11.07 20.15 14.42
N ASP A 62 -10.44 20.03 13.25
CA ASP A 62 -9.23 19.25 13.00
C ASP A 62 -9.38 17.73 13.24
N LEU A 63 -10.62 17.24 13.44
CA LEU A 63 -10.90 15.80 13.55
C LEU A 63 -11.25 15.23 12.16
N LEU A 64 -10.22 14.75 11.47
CA LEU A 64 -10.29 14.22 10.12
C LEU A 64 -9.93 12.73 10.09
N TYR A 65 -10.53 12.00 9.16
CA TYR A 65 -10.22 10.60 8.87
C TYR A 65 -10.07 10.38 7.38
N THR A 66 -9.19 9.46 7.00
CA THR A 66 -9.05 8.99 5.62
C THR A 66 -9.06 7.46 5.56
N ARG A 67 -9.67 6.93 4.49
CA ARG A 67 -9.75 5.50 4.20
C ARG A 67 -9.01 5.18 2.90
N THR A 68 -8.47 3.97 2.85
CA THR A 68 -7.67 3.45 1.74
C THR A 68 -8.20 2.08 1.30
N ASP A 69 -7.87 1.66 0.08
CA ASP A 69 -8.46 0.45 -0.50
C ASP A 69 -7.85 -0.85 0.04
N ILE A 70 -6.53 -0.88 0.22
CA ILE A 70 -5.80 -2.04 0.75
C ILE A 70 -5.13 -1.78 2.10
N GLY A 71 -4.92 -0.52 2.48
CA GLY A 71 -4.19 -0.10 3.67
C GLY A 71 -5.09 0.28 4.84
N SER A 72 -4.47 0.73 5.94
CA SER A 72 -5.19 1.13 7.16
C SER A 72 -6.19 2.29 6.92
N SER A 73 -7.02 2.53 7.92
CA SER A 73 -7.69 3.83 8.11
C SER A 73 -6.79 4.74 8.94
N TYR A 74 -6.84 6.04 8.69
CA TYR A 74 -6.00 7.00 9.42
C TYR A 74 -6.83 8.12 10.06
N ARG A 75 -6.35 8.63 11.19
CA ARG A 75 -6.85 9.86 11.84
C ARG A 75 -5.80 10.96 11.76
N TRP A 76 -6.23 12.18 11.47
CA TRP A 76 -5.35 13.35 11.48
C TRP A 76 -4.93 13.74 12.92
N ASP A 77 -3.65 14.03 13.09
CA ASP A 77 -3.01 14.48 14.32
C ASP A 77 -2.45 15.89 14.10
N ALA A 78 -3.34 16.88 14.17
CA ALA A 78 -3.04 18.28 13.85
C ALA A 78 -1.83 18.87 14.59
N PRO A 79 -1.59 18.58 15.89
CA PRO A 79 -0.40 19.07 16.58
C PRO A 79 0.93 18.62 15.97
N ASN A 80 0.95 17.48 15.27
CA ASN A 80 2.15 16.90 14.66
C ASN A 80 2.10 16.86 13.12
N ASP A 81 1.09 17.46 12.51
CA ASP A 81 0.89 17.57 11.05
C ASP A 81 1.04 16.22 10.32
N ARG A 82 0.39 15.18 10.85
CA ARG A 82 0.50 13.82 10.33
C ARG A 82 -0.78 12.99 10.51
N TRP A 83 -0.87 11.93 9.75
CA TRP A 83 -1.87 10.88 9.87
C TRP A 83 -1.38 9.75 10.78
N LEU A 84 -2.27 9.22 11.62
CA LEU A 84 -2.03 8.09 12.50
C LEU A 84 -2.80 6.87 11.99
N PRO A 85 -2.15 5.74 11.66
CA PRO A 85 -2.84 4.50 11.34
C PRO A 85 -3.67 4.00 12.52
N LEU A 86 -4.83 3.41 12.24
CA LEU A 86 -5.79 2.99 13.25
C LEU A 86 -5.97 1.47 13.33
N THR A 87 -5.36 0.71 12.42
CA THR A 87 -5.62 -0.73 12.24
C THR A 87 -4.36 -1.60 12.13
N ASP A 88 -3.22 -1.12 12.63
CA ASP A 88 -1.95 -1.85 12.58
C ASP A 88 -1.92 -3.13 13.45
N PHE A 89 -2.92 -3.32 14.33
CA PHE A 89 -3.12 -4.55 15.10
C PHE A 89 -3.68 -5.72 14.28
N ILE A 90 -4.13 -5.48 13.04
CA ILE A 90 -4.75 -6.52 12.21
C ILE A 90 -3.73 -7.63 11.92
N SER A 91 -4.10 -8.86 12.24
CA SER A 91 -3.26 -10.04 12.07
C SER A 91 -3.17 -10.47 10.60
N GLU A 92 -2.19 -11.31 10.25
CA GLU A 92 -2.13 -11.94 8.92
C GLU A 92 -3.37 -12.76 8.57
N ALA A 93 -3.98 -13.42 9.56
CA ALA A 93 -5.18 -14.21 9.35
C ALA A 93 -6.40 -13.34 8.99
N ASP A 94 -6.38 -12.08 9.41
CA ASP A 94 -7.45 -11.10 9.24
C ASP A 94 -7.07 -10.00 8.24
N VAL A 95 -6.05 -10.22 7.40
CA VAL A 95 -5.52 -9.21 6.46
C VAL A 95 -6.58 -8.57 5.57
N ASN A 96 -7.67 -9.27 5.26
CA ASN A 96 -8.80 -8.72 4.51
C ASN A 96 -9.46 -7.51 5.21
N TYR A 97 -9.33 -7.38 6.53
CA TYR A 97 -9.83 -6.24 7.30
C TYR A 97 -8.94 -5.00 7.20
N LEU A 98 -7.76 -5.06 6.57
CA LEU A 98 -6.93 -3.87 6.42
C LEU A 98 -7.67 -2.82 5.59
N GLY A 99 -8.29 -3.22 4.49
CA GLY A 99 -8.97 -2.30 3.58
C GLY A 99 -10.35 -1.85 4.09
N THR A 100 -10.56 -0.53 4.09
CA THR A 100 -11.75 0.13 4.64
C THR A 100 -12.72 0.54 3.54
N GLU A 101 -13.89 -0.10 3.49
CA GLU A 101 -14.95 0.17 2.51
C GLU A 101 -15.63 1.52 2.77
N SER A 102 -15.90 1.84 4.03
CA SER A 102 -16.57 3.07 4.41
C SER A 102 -16.35 3.38 5.88
N PHE A 103 -16.45 4.65 6.25
CA PHE A 103 -16.47 5.10 7.63
C PHE A 103 -17.73 5.92 7.94
N ALA A 104 -18.07 6.03 9.22
CA ALA A 104 -19.11 6.95 9.67
C ALA A 104 -18.74 7.56 11.02
N LEU A 105 -18.96 8.87 11.14
CA LEU A 105 -18.78 9.62 12.38
C LEU A 105 -20.14 9.88 13.01
N ASP A 106 -20.21 9.79 14.34
CA ASP A 106 -21.41 10.18 15.08
C ASP A 106 -21.43 11.70 15.25
N PRO A 107 -22.34 12.44 14.58
CA PRO A 107 -22.37 13.91 14.67
C PRO A 107 -22.82 14.42 16.05
N THR A 108 -23.18 13.52 16.98
CA THR A 108 -23.57 13.83 18.36
C THR A 108 -22.47 13.51 19.38
N ASP A 109 -21.43 12.78 18.98
CA ASP A 109 -20.34 12.35 19.85
C ASP A 109 -19.03 12.24 19.03
N PRO A 110 -18.12 13.24 19.11
CA PRO A 110 -16.90 13.27 18.30
C PRO A 110 -15.93 12.12 18.60
N ASP A 111 -16.09 11.41 19.72
CA ASP A 111 -15.23 10.29 20.06
C ASP A 111 -15.65 8.98 19.37
N ARG A 112 -16.82 8.96 18.71
CA ARG A 112 -17.33 7.76 18.04
C ARG A 112 -17.08 7.75 16.55
N ILE A 113 -16.51 6.64 16.12
CA ILE A 113 -16.28 6.29 14.72
C ILE A 113 -16.61 4.83 14.49
N TYR A 114 -17.13 4.54 13.30
CA TYR A 114 -17.41 3.22 12.81
C TYR A 114 -16.69 2.99 11.48
N LEU A 115 -16.03 1.84 11.33
CA LEU A 115 -15.40 1.41 10.08
C LEU A 115 -16.09 0.15 9.55
N ALA A 116 -16.30 0.09 8.24
CA ALA A 116 -16.70 -1.10 7.50
C ALA A 116 -15.45 -1.67 6.81
N GLN A 117 -15.01 -2.86 7.24
CA GLN A 117 -13.74 -3.48 6.84
C GLN A 117 -13.93 -4.73 5.98
N GLY A 118 -13.17 -4.85 4.89
CA GLY A 118 -13.15 -6.01 4.00
C GLY A 118 -12.74 -5.65 2.57
N GLN A 119 -11.63 -6.19 2.07
CA GLN A 119 -11.08 -5.83 0.75
C GLN A 119 -11.87 -6.36 -0.45
N TYR A 120 -12.39 -7.59 -0.37
CA TYR A 120 -13.05 -8.22 -1.52
C TYR A 120 -14.31 -8.97 -1.14
N ILE A 121 -15.35 -8.83 -1.96
CA ILE A 121 -16.61 -9.55 -1.76
C ILE A 121 -16.47 -11.08 -1.86
N THR A 122 -15.44 -11.55 -2.56
CA THR A 122 -15.16 -12.98 -2.79
C THR A 122 -14.57 -13.70 -1.59
N GLN A 123 -13.97 -12.96 -0.64
CA GLN A 123 -13.39 -13.56 0.56
C GLN A 123 -14.43 -13.80 1.66
N ASN A 124 -15.60 -13.14 1.57
CA ASN A 124 -16.73 -13.28 2.49
C ASN A 124 -16.35 -13.21 3.98
N ASN A 125 -15.33 -12.39 4.30
CA ASN A 125 -14.86 -12.12 5.65
C ASN A 125 -14.80 -10.61 5.84
N SER A 126 -15.87 -10.03 6.38
CA SER A 126 -16.00 -8.59 6.59
C SER A 126 -16.45 -8.29 8.01
N ALA A 127 -16.11 -7.11 8.52
CA ALA A 127 -16.41 -6.73 9.89
C ALA A 127 -16.71 -5.24 10.04
N PHE A 128 -17.49 -4.91 11.06
CA PHE A 128 -17.66 -3.56 11.55
C PHE A 128 -16.75 -3.34 12.75
N PHE A 129 -15.96 -2.27 12.73
CA PHE A 129 -15.18 -1.82 13.88
C PHE A 129 -15.88 -0.61 14.48
N ALA A 130 -16.16 -0.63 15.78
CA ALA A 130 -16.80 0.46 16.50
C ALA A 130 -15.90 0.97 17.64
N SER A 131 -15.59 2.26 17.63
CA SER A 131 -14.77 2.93 18.64
C SER A 131 -15.56 4.01 19.39
N ASN A 132 -15.17 4.30 20.63
CA ASN A 132 -15.64 5.45 21.41
C ASN A 132 -14.46 6.31 21.91
N ASP A 133 -13.32 6.22 21.24
CA ASP A 133 -12.06 6.91 21.58
C ASP A 133 -11.30 7.33 20.32
N ARG A 134 -12.03 7.75 19.29
CA ARG A 134 -11.49 8.25 18.01
C ARG A 134 -10.59 7.24 17.29
N GLY A 135 -10.89 5.95 17.42
CA GLY A 135 -10.19 4.84 16.78
C GLY A 135 -8.95 4.33 17.51
N ALA A 136 -8.72 4.70 18.77
CA ALA A 136 -7.62 4.15 19.56
C ALA A 136 -7.87 2.69 19.97
N THR A 137 -9.12 2.33 20.26
CA THR A 137 -9.55 0.95 20.52
C THR A 137 -10.84 0.60 19.78
N TRP A 138 -11.02 -0.69 19.49
CA TRP A 138 -12.12 -1.17 18.66
C TRP A 138 -12.88 -2.33 19.29
N LYS A 139 -14.20 -2.30 19.18
CA LYS A 139 -15.05 -3.49 19.23
C LYS A 139 -15.29 -3.97 17.81
N ILE A 140 -15.02 -5.24 17.55
CA ILE A 140 -15.11 -5.85 16.21
C ILE A 140 -16.35 -6.75 16.16
N TYR A 141 -17.21 -6.54 15.17
CA TYR A 141 -18.42 -7.32 14.94
C TYR A 141 -18.38 -7.90 13.52
N PRO A 142 -18.52 -9.23 13.34
CA PRO A 142 -18.65 -9.81 12.00
C PRO A 142 -19.83 -9.20 11.24
N ALA A 143 -19.59 -8.82 9.98
CA ALA A 143 -20.64 -8.30 9.12
C ALA A 143 -21.49 -9.47 8.58
N PRO A 144 -22.82 -9.32 8.45
CA PRO A 144 -23.68 -10.37 7.87
C PRO A 144 -23.66 -10.39 6.32
N PHE A 145 -22.84 -9.54 5.70
CA PHE A 145 -22.70 -9.40 4.25
C PHE A 145 -21.26 -9.04 3.88
N PRO A 146 -20.83 -9.37 2.66
CA PRO A 146 -19.48 -9.05 2.20
C PRO A 146 -19.30 -7.56 1.89
N MET A 147 -18.06 -7.09 2.02
CA MET A 147 -17.57 -5.76 1.67
C MET A 147 -16.43 -5.87 0.65
N GLY A 148 -16.11 -4.78 -0.03
CA GLY A 148 -15.13 -4.75 -1.12
C GLY A 148 -14.38 -3.42 -1.20
N SER A 149 -13.59 -3.06 -0.20
CA SER A 149 -12.81 -1.81 -0.22
C SER A 149 -11.84 -1.71 -1.38
N ASN A 150 -11.41 -2.83 -1.97
CA ASN A 150 -10.56 -2.89 -3.16
C ASN A 150 -11.29 -3.42 -4.42
N ASP A 151 -12.61 -3.54 -4.39
CA ASP A 151 -13.43 -3.84 -5.56
C ASP A 151 -13.70 -2.55 -6.39
N LEU A 152 -14.28 -2.70 -7.59
CA LEU A 152 -14.74 -1.57 -8.41
C LEU A 152 -15.73 -0.67 -7.65
N GLY A 153 -15.75 0.62 -7.96
CA GLY A 153 -16.64 1.61 -7.33
C GLY A 153 -16.26 2.03 -5.91
N ARG A 154 -15.06 1.67 -5.44
CA ARG A 154 -14.52 2.06 -4.11
C ARG A 154 -14.25 3.56 -3.94
N ASN A 155 -14.15 4.29 -5.06
CA ASN A 155 -14.09 5.75 -5.16
C ASN A 155 -15.40 6.43 -4.71
N ASN A 156 -16.52 5.72 -4.75
CA ASN A 156 -17.82 6.22 -4.31
C ASN A 156 -17.94 6.13 -2.78
N GLY A 157 -18.91 6.84 -2.19
CA GLY A 157 -19.09 6.83 -0.74
C GLY A 157 -19.74 8.10 -0.19
N GLU A 158 -20.11 8.13 1.09
CA GLU A 158 -19.92 7.06 2.09
C GLU A 158 -21.14 6.14 2.22
N ARG A 159 -20.90 4.83 2.26
CA ARG A 159 -21.93 3.77 2.33
C ARG A 159 -22.54 3.64 3.71
N LEU A 160 -21.74 3.89 4.75
CA LEU A 160 -22.11 3.80 6.16
C LEU A 160 -22.50 5.20 6.68
N ALA A 161 -23.62 5.30 7.40
CA ALA A 161 -24.05 6.56 7.99
C ALA A 161 -24.70 6.38 9.37
N VAL A 162 -24.40 7.30 10.30
CA VAL A 162 -25.03 7.38 11.62
C VAL A 162 -26.26 8.29 11.56
N ASN A 163 -27.37 7.86 12.15
CA ASN A 163 -28.56 8.69 12.24
C ASN A 163 -28.32 9.86 13.24
N PRO A 164 -28.39 11.14 12.81
CA PRO A 164 -28.09 12.29 13.65
C PRO A 164 -29.11 12.52 14.79
N PHE A 165 -30.29 11.91 14.72
CA PHE A 165 -31.33 12.00 15.75
C PHE A 165 -31.34 10.79 16.69
N LYS A 166 -30.76 9.67 16.25
CA LYS A 166 -30.74 8.39 16.96
C LYS A 166 -29.36 7.75 16.80
N PRO A 167 -28.32 8.17 17.55
CA PRO A 167 -26.93 7.76 17.32
C PRO A 167 -26.63 6.26 17.52
N ASN A 168 -27.58 5.48 18.05
CA ASN A 168 -27.48 4.02 18.05
C ASN A 168 -27.88 3.37 16.71
N GLU A 169 -28.57 4.12 15.86
CA GLU A 169 -29.08 3.71 14.56
C GLU A 169 -28.08 4.05 13.45
N LEU A 170 -27.68 3.04 12.69
CA LEU A 170 -26.77 3.19 11.54
C LEU A 170 -27.38 2.51 10.32
N TYR A 171 -27.11 3.06 9.15
CA TYR A 171 -27.51 2.48 7.87
C TYR A 171 -26.25 2.16 7.05
N MET A 172 -26.30 1.04 6.33
CA MET A 172 -25.23 0.61 5.44
C MET A 172 -25.81 0.23 4.08
N GLY A 173 -25.36 0.94 3.04
CA GLY A 173 -25.53 0.52 1.65
C GLY A 173 -24.53 -0.57 1.30
N THR A 174 -25.00 -1.75 0.88
CA THR A 174 -24.12 -2.90 0.61
C THR A 174 -23.92 -3.13 -0.89
N ARG A 175 -22.84 -3.84 -1.23
CA ARG A 175 -22.49 -4.22 -2.62
C ARG A 175 -23.44 -5.24 -3.24
N THR A 176 -23.96 -6.16 -2.43
CA THR A 176 -24.65 -7.37 -2.93
C THR A 176 -25.95 -7.69 -2.20
N GLN A 177 -26.31 -6.97 -1.15
CA GLN A 177 -27.46 -7.33 -0.30
C GLN A 177 -28.35 -6.13 0.06
N GLY A 178 -28.38 -5.10 -0.78
CA GLY A 178 -29.24 -3.92 -0.59
C GLY A 178 -28.90 -3.10 0.64
N LEU A 179 -29.93 -2.56 1.30
CA LEU A 179 -29.81 -1.62 2.42
C LEU A 179 -30.03 -2.32 3.77
N TRP A 180 -29.16 -2.04 4.74
CA TRP A 180 -29.22 -2.62 6.07
C TRP A 180 -29.26 -1.56 7.15
N LYS A 181 -29.86 -1.90 8.30
CA LYS A 181 -29.94 -1.05 9.49
C LYS A 181 -29.44 -1.77 10.74
N SER A 182 -28.63 -1.08 11.52
CA SER A 182 -28.31 -1.40 12.90
C SER A 182 -29.09 -0.49 13.84
N THR A 183 -29.44 -0.97 15.04
CA THR A 183 -30.03 -0.15 16.11
C THR A 183 -29.24 -0.21 17.42
N ASP A 184 -28.07 -0.85 17.39
CA ASP A 184 -27.22 -1.13 18.55
C ASP A 184 -25.73 -0.86 18.24
N ARG A 185 -25.46 0.21 17.46
CA ARG A 185 -24.10 0.69 17.15
C ARG A 185 -23.23 -0.34 16.39
N ALA A 186 -23.76 -0.81 15.26
CA ALA A 186 -23.14 -1.74 14.31
C ALA A 186 -22.95 -3.18 14.82
N LYS A 187 -23.48 -3.50 16.02
CA LYS A 187 -23.34 -4.85 16.60
C LYS A 187 -24.23 -5.87 15.90
N THR A 188 -25.47 -5.52 15.59
CA THR A 188 -26.39 -6.37 14.82
C THR A 188 -27.06 -5.58 13.71
N TRP A 189 -27.35 -6.26 12.59
CA TRP A 189 -27.91 -5.64 11.40
C TRP A 189 -29.16 -6.39 10.95
N THR A 190 -30.16 -5.64 10.50
CA THR A 190 -31.39 -6.16 9.89
C THR A 190 -31.54 -5.58 8.49
N ASN A 191 -31.86 -6.42 7.52
CA ASN A 191 -32.09 -6.01 6.14
C ASN A 191 -33.37 -5.16 6.03
N ILE A 192 -33.32 -4.07 5.26
CA ILE A 192 -34.47 -3.22 4.95
C ILE A 192 -35.14 -3.79 3.69
N THR A 193 -35.96 -4.82 3.88
CA THR A 193 -36.53 -5.64 2.79
C THR A 193 -37.55 -4.90 1.91
N ASN A 194 -38.04 -3.74 2.36
CA ASN A 194 -38.93 -2.87 1.59
C ASN A 194 -38.17 -1.81 0.76
N TYR A 195 -36.83 -1.84 0.72
CA TYR A 195 -36.06 -1.02 -0.20
C TYR A 195 -36.29 -1.49 -1.65
N PRO A 196 -36.64 -0.62 -2.62
CA PRO A 196 -37.25 -1.06 -3.87
C PRO A 196 -36.32 -1.80 -4.84
N ASP A 197 -35.03 -1.49 -4.82
CA ASP A 197 -34.03 -2.12 -5.68
C ASP A 197 -32.74 -2.34 -4.89
N ALA A 198 -32.41 -3.59 -4.57
CA ALA A 198 -31.17 -3.91 -3.85
C ALA A 198 -29.89 -3.61 -4.64
N SER A 199 -30.00 -3.43 -5.97
CA SER A 199 -28.92 -3.21 -6.93
C SER A 199 -27.72 -4.16 -6.70
N ALA A 200 -28.00 -5.44 -6.46
CA ALA A 200 -27.03 -6.46 -6.04
C ALA A 200 -26.10 -6.92 -7.19
N ASN A 201 -25.32 -5.99 -7.75
CA ASN A 201 -24.45 -6.20 -8.92
C ASN A 201 -22.94 -6.21 -8.58
N GLY A 202 -22.58 -6.23 -7.28
CA GLY A 202 -21.19 -6.14 -6.81
C GLY A 202 -20.71 -4.71 -6.54
N ILE A 203 -21.44 -3.69 -7.02
CA ILE A 203 -21.22 -2.27 -6.70
C ILE A 203 -22.24 -1.79 -5.67
N GLY A 204 -23.53 -2.03 -5.94
CA GLY A 204 -24.62 -1.82 -4.98
C GLY A 204 -24.92 -0.38 -4.61
N ILE A 205 -25.39 -0.22 -3.37
CA ILE A 205 -25.73 1.08 -2.79
C ILE A 205 -24.45 1.76 -2.32
N VAL A 206 -24.10 2.88 -2.97
CA VAL A 206 -22.80 3.55 -2.79
C VAL A 206 -22.82 4.69 -1.78
N PHE A 207 -23.98 5.25 -1.45
CA PHE A 207 -24.08 6.21 -0.34
C PHE A 207 -25.41 6.18 0.39
N VAL A 208 -25.37 6.58 1.67
CA VAL A 208 -26.54 6.85 2.52
C VAL A 208 -26.36 8.20 3.20
N ILE A 209 -27.34 9.09 3.08
CA ILE A 209 -27.28 10.46 3.62
C ILE A 209 -28.54 10.74 4.43
N PHE A 210 -28.37 11.01 5.72
CA PHE A 210 -29.44 11.53 6.56
C PHE A 210 -29.59 13.03 6.35
N ASP A 211 -30.84 13.52 6.32
CA ASP A 211 -31.09 14.95 6.46
C ASP A 211 -30.92 15.34 7.94
N PRO A 212 -29.92 16.17 8.30
CA PRO A 212 -29.67 16.52 9.70
C PRO A 212 -30.74 17.48 10.29
N LYS A 213 -31.66 18.00 9.47
CA LYS A 213 -32.72 18.94 9.88
C LYS A 213 -34.11 18.30 9.89
N ASN A 214 -34.30 17.18 9.20
CA ASN A 214 -35.60 16.54 9.05
C ASN A 214 -35.55 15.07 9.50
N GLU A 215 -35.99 14.80 10.74
CA GLU A 215 -35.99 13.43 11.28
C GLU A 215 -36.79 12.48 10.38
N GLY A 216 -36.20 11.33 10.06
CA GLY A 216 -36.81 10.32 9.21
C GLY A 216 -36.59 10.53 7.72
N THR A 217 -35.98 11.63 7.30
CA THR A 217 -35.58 11.86 5.90
C THR A 217 -34.19 11.29 5.61
N ILE A 218 -34.11 10.40 4.62
CA ILE A 218 -32.86 9.73 4.22
C ILE A 218 -32.83 9.65 2.69
N TYR A 219 -31.68 9.97 2.10
CA TYR A 219 -31.37 9.81 0.68
C TYR A 219 -30.40 8.64 0.50
N VAL A 220 -30.64 7.81 -0.51
CA VAL A 220 -29.85 6.60 -0.80
C VAL A 220 -29.58 6.55 -2.29
N GLY A 221 -28.34 6.27 -2.66
CA GLY A 221 -27.92 6.16 -4.06
C GLY A 221 -27.26 4.82 -4.35
N ALA A 222 -27.78 4.11 -5.34
CA ALA A 222 -27.12 2.96 -5.96
C ALA A 222 -26.43 3.37 -7.26
N ASN A 223 -25.28 2.75 -7.56
CA ASN A 223 -24.54 2.99 -8.79
C ASN A 223 -25.15 2.17 -9.92
N VAL A 224 -26.32 2.62 -10.36
CA VAL A 224 -27.11 2.14 -11.49
C VAL A 224 -27.93 3.31 -12.04
N PRO A 225 -28.34 3.28 -13.33
CA PRO A 225 -29.29 4.27 -13.84
C PRO A 225 -30.56 4.30 -12.99
N ASN A 226 -31.11 5.48 -12.70
CA ASN A 226 -32.29 5.66 -11.84
C ASN A 226 -32.10 5.23 -10.36
N GLY A 227 -30.85 5.09 -9.88
CA GLY A 227 -30.52 4.54 -8.56
C GLY A 227 -30.78 5.43 -7.35
N LEU A 228 -31.37 6.62 -7.48
CA LEU A 228 -31.64 7.52 -6.34
C LEU A 228 -33.02 7.29 -5.72
N TYR A 229 -33.03 7.02 -4.41
CA TYR A 229 -34.23 6.84 -3.59
C TYR A 229 -34.20 7.72 -2.33
N SER A 230 -35.38 7.99 -1.78
CA SER A 230 -35.55 8.67 -0.50
C SER A 230 -36.67 8.07 0.33
N THR A 231 -36.63 8.36 1.62
CA THR A 231 -37.70 8.16 2.59
C THR A 231 -37.88 9.43 3.40
N THR A 232 -39.07 9.65 3.96
CA THR A 232 -39.38 10.75 4.91
C THR A 232 -39.98 10.22 6.22
N ASN A 233 -39.96 8.90 6.42
CA ASN A 233 -40.57 8.23 7.57
C ASN A 233 -39.67 7.17 8.19
N GLY A 234 -38.35 7.37 8.11
CA GLY A 234 -37.35 6.48 8.71
C GLY A 234 -37.25 5.11 8.02
N GLY A 235 -37.48 5.07 6.71
CA GLY A 235 -37.35 3.84 5.90
C GLY A 235 -38.58 2.92 5.92
N LYS A 236 -39.74 3.36 6.45
CA LYS A 236 -40.99 2.58 6.36
C LYS A 236 -41.52 2.50 4.94
N THR A 237 -41.30 3.56 4.15
CA THR A 237 -41.59 3.58 2.71
C THR A 237 -40.48 4.30 1.98
N TRP A 238 -40.14 3.82 0.79
CA TRP A 238 -39.13 4.39 -0.10
C TRP A 238 -39.76 4.85 -1.41
N LYS A 239 -39.26 5.95 -1.95
CA LYS A 239 -39.67 6.50 -3.23
C LYS A 239 -38.44 6.86 -4.04
N GLN A 240 -38.45 6.54 -5.32
CA GLN A 240 -37.46 7.03 -6.26
C GLN A 240 -37.49 8.57 -6.27
N LEU A 241 -36.33 9.24 -6.37
CA LEU A 241 -36.30 10.70 -6.51
C LEU A 241 -36.96 11.09 -7.83
N PRO A 242 -38.00 11.94 -7.81
CA PRO A 242 -38.72 12.33 -9.01
C PRO A 242 -37.82 13.15 -9.93
N GLY A 243 -37.91 12.89 -11.23
CA GLY A 243 -37.22 13.69 -12.25
C GLY A 243 -35.71 13.51 -12.36
N GLN A 244 -35.11 12.55 -11.63
CA GLN A 244 -33.66 12.31 -11.74
C GLN A 244 -33.23 12.00 -13.20
N PRO A 245 -31.99 12.33 -13.59
CA PRO A 245 -31.47 12.06 -14.93
C PRO A 245 -31.64 10.58 -15.33
N LYS A 246 -32.19 10.32 -16.53
CA LYS A 246 -32.57 8.97 -16.99
C LYS A 246 -31.78 8.45 -18.17
N ASP A 247 -31.20 9.35 -18.95
CA ASP A 247 -30.46 9.07 -20.18
C ASP A 247 -29.37 10.15 -20.36
N TRP A 248 -28.56 9.98 -21.40
CA TRP A 248 -27.41 10.84 -21.70
C TRP A 248 -27.75 12.03 -22.62
N SER A 249 -29.04 12.38 -22.81
CA SER A 249 -29.45 13.43 -23.76
C SER A 249 -28.90 14.82 -23.45
N ALA A 250 -28.51 15.09 -22.20
CA ALA A 250 -27.88 16.34 -21.77
C ALA A 250 -26.35 16.35 -21.93
N VAL A 251 -25.72 15.21 -22.24
CA VAL A 251 -24.26 15.07 -22.37
C VAL A 251 -23.91 14.87 -23.84
N THR A 252 -22.88 15.56 -24.32
CA THR A 252 -22.38 15.33 -25.68
C THR A 252 -21.60 14.01 -25.70
N THR A 253 -22.14 13.00 -26.39
CA THR A 253 -21.52 11.68 -26.53
C THR A 253 -20.93 11.48 -27.92
N ASP A 254 -19.84 10.73 -28.01
CA ASP A 254 -19.27 10.26 -29.27
C ASP A 254 -19.99 8.99 -29.75
N PRO A 255 -20.61 8.96 -30.94
CA PRO A 255 -21.22 7.76 -31.50
C PRO A 255 -20.26 6.58 -31.69
N GLU A 256 -18.97 6.82 -31.87
CA GLU A 256 -17.94 5.77 -31.98
C GLU A 256 -17.58 5.16 -30.62
N HIS A 257 -17.86 5.89 -29.54
CA HIS A 257 -17.57 5.50 -28.16
C HIS A 257 -18.82 5.71 -27.28
N PRO A 258 -19.87 4.88 -27.41
CA PRO A 258 -21.11 5.07 -26.66
C PRO A 258 -20.88 4.90 -25.14
N PRO A 259 -21.65 5.59 -24.28
CA PRO A 259 -21.59 5.40 -22.83
C PRO A 259 -21.79 3.95 -22.42
N GLN A 260 -21.11 3.52 -21.37
CA GLN A 260 -21.17 2.13 -20.86
C GLN A 260 -22.46 1.79 -20.12
N SER A 261 -23.29 2.79 -19.81
CA SER A 261 -24.59 2.62 -19.20
C SER A 261 -25.69 3.34 -19.97
N THR A 262 -26.92 2.85 -19.83
CA THR A 262 -28.10 3.40 -20.51
C THR A 262 -28.48 4.80 -20.02
N GLY A 263 -28.01 5.19 -18.82
CA GLY A 263 -28.14 6.53 -18.28
C GLY A 263 -27.12 6.81 -17.18
N PRO A 264 -27.03 8.05 -16.71
CA PRO A 264 -26.09 8.46 -15.67
C PRO A 264 -26.25 7.64 -14.37
N GLN A 265 -25.15 7.15 -13.82
CA GLN A 265 -25.09 6.43 -12.54
C GLN A 265 -24.58 7.34 -11.42
N PRO A 266 -25.28 7.46 -10.27
CA PRO A 266 -24.81 8.27 -9.15
C PRO A 266 -23.47 7.77 -8.60
N MET A 267 -22.54 8.70 -8.37
CA MET A 267 -21.20 8.43 -7.85
C MET A 267 -21.09 8.89 -6.39
N LYS A 268 -21.21 10.20 -6.15
CA LYS A 268 -21.32 10.80 -4.82
C LYS A 268 -22.51 11.76 -4.74
N ALA A 269 -22.97 12.01 -3.53
CA ALA A 269 -23.95 13.05 -3.25
C ALA A 269 -23.62 13.79 -1.95
N ALA A 270 -24.03 15.06 -1.87
CA ALA A 270 -23.89 15.89 -0.69
C ALA A 270 -25.15 16.73 -0.48
N LEU A 271 -25.75 16.64 0.71
CA LEU A 271 -26.91 17.43 1.09
C LEU A 271 -26.45 18.73 1.75
N ALA A 272 -26.64 19.85 1.07
CA ALA A 272 -26.29 21.16 1.55
C ALA A 272 -27.32 21.69 2.57
N SER A 273 -26.88 22.62 3.42
CA SER A 273 -27.70 23.14 4.54
C SER A 273 -28.96 23.91 4.10
N ASN A 274 -29.05 24.34 2.83
CA ASN A 274 -30.22 24.97 2.23
C ASN A 274 -31.29 23.97 1.74
N GLY A 275 -30.98 22.66 1.73
CA GLY A 275 -31.83 21.59 1.24
C GLY A 275 -31.59 21.22 -0.23
N VAL A 276 -30.48 21.65 -0.84
CA VAL A 276 -30.06 21.19 -2.17
C VAL A 276 -29.20 19.93 -2.02
N LEU A 277 -29.53 18.90 -2.80
CA LEU A 277 -28.72 17.69 -2.94
C LEU A 277 -27.89 17.81 -4.22
N TYR A 278 -26.58 17.93 -4.11
CA TYR A 278 -25.66 17.88 -5.25
C TYR A 278 -25.28 16.43 -5.52
N VAL A 279 -25.21 16.02 -6.79
CA VAL A 279 -24.93 14.65 -7.20
C VAL A 279 -23.96 14.65 -8.39
N THR A 280 -22.88 13.88 -8.29
CA THR A 280 -21.96 13.59 -9.38
C THR A 280 -22.33 12.26 -10.05
N TYR A 281 -22.16 12.19 -11.37
CA TYR A 281 -22.54 11.05 -12.18
C TYR A 281 -21.41 10.60 -13.10
N ALA A 282 -21.40 9.29 -13.39
CA ALA A 282 -20.57 8.68 -14.40
C ALA A 282 -21.33 7.57 -15.17
N ASP A 283 -20.74 7.06 -16.24
CA ASP A 283 -21.25 5.90 -17.01
C ASP A 283 -20.73 4.55 -16.53
N PHE A 284 -19.73 4.56 -15.63
CA PHE A 284 -19.11 3.37 -15.06
C PHE A 284 -18.77 3.60 -13.56
N PRO A 285 -18.64 2.55 -12.72
CA PRO A 285 -18.42 2.72 -11.28
C PRO A 285 -17.10 3.39 -10.89
N GLY A 286 -16.06 3.29 -11.72
CA GLY A 286 -14.69 3.68 -11.39
C GLY A 286 -13.94 2.64 -10.54
N PRO A 287 -12.71 2.94 -10.07
CA PRO A 287 -12.05 4.24 -10.18
C PRO A 287 -11.43 4.50 -11.56
N TYR A 288 -11.36 3.47 -12.40
CA TYR A 288 -10.88 3.53 -13.79
C TYR A 288 -12.00 3.17 -14.78
N ALA A 289 -11.75 3.44 -16.06
CA ALA A 289 -12.59 3.16 -17.21
C ALA A 289 -13.89 4.00 -17.30
N VAL A 290 -14.05 5.08 -16.55
CA VAL A 290 -15.13 6.05 -16.76
C VAL A 290 -14.88 6.81 -18.07
N GLN A 291 -15.94 7.03 -18.86
CA GLN A 291 -15.86 7.73 -20.15
C GLN A 291 -16.70 9.00 -20.20
N TYR A 292 -17.84 9.00 -19.50
CA TYR A 292 -18.80 10.11 -19.50
C TYR A 292 -19.32 10.37 -18.10
N GLY A 293 -19.82 11.59 -17.88
CA GLY A 293 -20.48 11.96 -16.63
C GLY A 293 -21.12 13.33 -16.68
N ALA A 294 -21.75 13.70 -15.57
CA ALA A 294 -22.47 14.95 -15.39
C ALA A 294 -22.53 15.32 -13.91
N VAL A 295 -22.92 16.57 -13.62
CA VAL A 295 -23.17 17.04 -12.26
C VAL A 295 -24.53 17.72 -12.22
N TYR A 296 -25.35 17.32 -11.25
CA TYR A 296 -26.68 17.90 -11.08
C TYR A 296 -26.90 18.39 -9.65
N SER A 297 -27.76 19.39 -9.51
CA SER A 297 -28.35 19.77 -8.23
C SER A 297 -29.84 19.43 -8.20
N PHE A 298 -30.33 18.99 -7.05
CA PHE A 298 -31.73 18.67 -6.78
C PHE A 298 -32.24 19.48 -5.58
N ASN A 299 -33.22 20.35 -5.80
CA ASN A 299 -33.85 21.07 -4.71
C ASN A 299 -34.90 20.17 -4.04
N THR A 300 -34.62 19.73 -2.81
CA THR A 300 -35.47 18.77 -2.10
C THR A 300 -36.86 19.31 -1.73
N LYS A 301 -37.05 20.63 -1.77
CA LYS A 301 -38.34 21.29 -1.46
C LYS A 301 -39.22 21.42 -2.71
N THR A 302 -38.63 21.74 -3.86
CA THR A 302 -39.37 21.95 -5.12
C THR A 302 -39.37 20.72 -6.02
N SER A 303 -38.51 19.74 -5.75
CA SER A 303 -38.25 18.58 -6.61
C SER A 303 -37.71 18.94 -8.01
N GLU A 304 -37.03 20.08 -8.12
CA GLU A 304 -36.43 20.56 -9.36
C GLU A 304 -34.98 20.07 -9.50
N TRP A 305 -34.63 19.63 -10.72
CA TRP A 305 -33.28 19.25 -11.12
C TRP A 305 -32.68 20.33 -12.03
N ILE A 306 -31.42 20.69 -11.78
CA ILE A 306 -30.66 21.63 -12.62
C ILE A 306 -29.34 20.97 -12.99
N ASP A 307 -29.03 20.95 -14.29
CA ASP A 307 -27.70 20.59 -14.80
C ASP A 307 -26.72 21.72 -14.46
N ILE A 308 -25.69 21.35 -13.70
CA ILE A 308 -24.63 22.26 -13.25
C ILE A 308 -23.26 21.76 -13.72
N THR A 309 -23.22 20.89 -14.72
CA THR A 309 -21.98 20.29 -15.21
C THR A 309 -20.99 21.38 -15.67
N PRO A 310 -19.73 21.37 -15.19
CA PRO A 310 -18.71 22.30 -15.68
C PRO A 310 -18.48 22.15 -17.18
N GLY A 311 -18.50 23.27 -17.91
CA GLY A 311 -18.38 23.30 -19.36
C GLY A 311 -18.10 24.70 -19.92
N ALA A 312 -17.98 24.79 -21.25
CA ALA A 312 -17.51 26.00 -21.93
C ALA A 312 -18.38 27.26 -21.74
N SER A 313 -19.65 27.09 -21.34
CA SER A 313 -20.59 28.19 -21.08
C SER A 313 -20.57 28.70 -19.64
N ASN A 314 -20.04 27.92 -18.69
CA ASN A 314 -20.13 28.22 -17.26
C ASN A 314 -18.81 28.08 -16.48
N SER A 315 -17.69 27.68 -17.11
CA SER A 315 -16.39 27.56 -16.44
C SER A 315 -15.34 28.58 -16.91
N TYR A 316 -14.48 28.99 -15.98
CA TYR A 316 -13.29 29.80 -16.25
C TYR A 316 -12.04 29.23 -15.54
N PRO A 317 -10.88 29.10 -16.21
CA PRO A 317 -10.72 29.17 -17.66
C PRO A 317 -11.64 28.19 -18.40
N LYS A 318 -11.81 28.42 -19.71
CA LYS A 318 -12.64 27.53 -20.54
C LYS A 318 -11.99 26.14 -20.60
N PRO A 319 -12.77 25.06 -20.80
CA PRO A 319 -12.21 23.73 -21.01
C PRO A 319 -11.23 23.70 -22.18
N PHE A 320 -10.20 22.87 -22.08
CA PHE A 320 -9.22 22.66 -23.14
C PHE A 320 -9.90 22.18 -24.43
N THR A 321 -9.38 22.58 -25.60
CA THR A 321 -9.93 22.17 -26.90
C THR A 321 -8.80 21.93 -27.91
N PRO A 322 -8.79 20.79 -28.62
CA PRO A 322 -9.72 19.66 -28.50
C PRO A 322 -9.44 18.80 -27.25
N GLN A 323 -10.50 18.28 -26.61
CA GLN A 323 -10.37 17.24 -25.59
C GLN A 323 -10.19 15.88 -26.27
N SER A 324 -9.14 15.14 -25.91
CA SER A 324 -8.95 13.74 -26.27
C SER A 324 -10.00 12.86 -25.60
N PHE A 325 -10.45 11.83 -26.31
CA PHE A 325 -11.29 10.80 -25.71
C PHE A 325 -10.48 9.95 -24.69
N PRO A 326 -11.06 9.58 -23.53
CA PRO A 326 -12.36 10.01 -23.01
C PRO A 326 -12.33 11.41 -22.35
N PRO A 327 -13.46 12.15 -22.38
CA PRO A 327 -13.64 13.37 -21.57
C PRO A 327 -13.83 13.08 -20.07
N GLY A 328 -14.08 11.81 -19.71
CA GLY A 328 -14.27 11.34 -18.34
C GLY A 328 -15.65 11.68 -17.76
N GLY A 329 -15.86 11.27 -16.52
CA GLY A 329 -17.06 11.55 -15.74
C GLY A 329 -16.77 12.44 -14.54
N TYR A 330 -17.64 12.42 -13.52
CA TYR A 330 -17.45 13.17 -12.28
C TYR A 330 -17.63 12.26 -11.06
N CYS A 331 -16.79 12.44 -10.05
CA CYS A 331 -16.89 11.67 -8.80
C CYS A 331 -16.68 12.55 -7.57
N GLY A 332 -15.50 13.16 -7.41
CA GLY A 332 -15.18 13.99 -6.26
C GLY A 332 -16.22 15.09 -6.07
N LEU A 333 -16.74 15.23 -4.84
CA LEU A 333 -17.76 16.21 -4.47
C LEU A 333 -17.57 16.60 -3.00
N SER A 334 -17.47 17.90 -2.73
CA SER A 334 -17.51 18.44 -1.36
C SER A 334 -18.24 19.77 -1.35
N VAL A 335 -19.06 20.02 -0.32
CA VAL A 335 -19.83 21.25 -0.13
C VAL A 335 -19.29 21.93 1.12
N ASP A 336 -19.07 23.24 1.04
CA ASP A 336 -18.65 24.02 2.20
C ASP A 336 -19.75 24.01 3.27
N ALA A 337 -19.40 23.59 4.49
CA ALA A 337 -20.32 23.56 5.61
C ALA A 337 -20.81 24.96 6.02
N LYS A 338 -20.03 26.01 5.72
CA LYS A 338 -20.33 27.41 6.05
C LYS A 338 -21.17 28.11 4.99
N ASP A 339 -21.10 27.66 3.74
CA ASP A 339 -21.88 28.20 2.63
C ASP A 339 -22.42 27.08 1.72
N PRO A 340 -23.74 26.81 1.74
CA PRO A 340 -24.33 25.72 0.96
C PRO A 340 -24.32 25.93 -0.56
N ASN A 341 -23.93 27.11 -1.05
CA ASN A 341 -23.74 27.38 -2.47
C ASN A 341 -22.27 27.25 -2.90
N THR A 342 -21.36 27.07 -1.95
CA THR A 342 -19.94 26.85 -2.21
C THR A 342 -19.65 25.35 -2.25
N LEU A 343 -19.09 24.87 -3.35
CA LEU A 343 -18.80 23.46 -3.56
C LEU A 343 -17.66 23.24 -4.55
N VAL A 344 -16.99 22.09 -4.40
CA VAL A 344 -16.05 21.57 -5.38
C VAL A 344 -16.56 20.28 -6.00
N VAL A 345 -16.34 20.12 -7.30
CA VAL A 345 -16.52 18.85 -8.03
C VAL A 345 -15.27 18.50 -8.81
N VAL A 346 -15.01 17.21 -8.99
CA VAL A 346 -13.79 16.72 -9.64
C VAL A 346 -14.15 15.69 -10.70
N SER A 347 -13.52 15.79 -11.87
CA SER A 347 -13.64 14.79 -12.91
C SER A 347 -13.02 13.45 -12.48
N LEU A 348 -13.39 12.38 -13.17
CA LEU A 348 -12.82 11.04 -13.01
C LEU A 348 -12.54 10.43 -14.38
N ASP A 349 -11.33 9.90 -14.55
CA ASP A 349 -10.80 9.29 -15.78
C ASP A 349 -10.89 10.20 -17.00
N ARG A 350 -10.64 11.50 -16.83
CA ARG A 350 -10.22 12.35 -17.95
C ARG A 350 -8.74 12.10 -18.24
N ASP A 351 -8.43 10.88 -18.70
CA ASP A 351 -7.09 10.34 -18.93
C ASP A 351 -7.12 9.50 -20.23
N PRO A 352 -6.11 9.55 -21.12
CA PRO A 352 -4.75 10.10 -20.92
C PRO A 352 -4.59 11.59 -21.18
N GLY A 353 -5.65 12.26 -21.65
CA GLY A 353 -5.62 13.68 -22.05
C GLY A 353 -4.99 13.90 -23.45
N PRO A 354 -4.73 15.17 -23.82
CA PRO A 354 -5.12 16.38 -23.11
C PRO A 354 -6.63 16.69 -23.29
N ALA A 355 -7.30 17.35 -22.36
CA ALA A 355 -6.81 17.71 -21.04
C ALA A 355 -6.89 16.54 -20.05
N LEU A 356 -6.13 16.66 -18.96
CA LEU A 356 -6.21 15.79 -17.77
C LEU A 356 -7.38 16.19 -16.85
N ASP A 357 -7.60 15.41 -15.78
CA ASP A 357 -8.60 15.68 -14.76
C ASP A 357 -8.56 17.11 -14.20
N SER A 358 -9.73 17.66 -13.88
CA SER A 358 -9.91 19.00 -13.31
C SER A 358 -10.77 18.99 -12.04
N MET A 359 -10.36 19.79 -11.06
CA MET A 359 -11.18 20.23 -9.93
C MET A 359 -11.84 21.58 -10.26
N TYR A 360 -13.13 21.70 -10.00
CA TYR A 360 -13.91 22.92 -10.23
C TYR A 360 -14.50 23.45 -8.92
N LEU A 361 -14.33 24.74 -8.63
CA LEU A 361 -14.94 25.45 -7.49
C LEU A 361 -16.11 26.32 -7.97
N SER A 362 -17.23 26.28 -7.26
CA SER A 362 -18.34 27.21 -7.44
C SER A 362 -18.71 27.86 -6.11
N HIS A 363 -19.22 29.08 -6.15
CA HIS A 363 -19.79 29.83 -5.02
C HIS A 363 -21.29 30.16 -5.22
N ASP A 364 -21.90 29.71 -6.32
CA ASP A 364 -23.25 30.09 -6.73
C ASP A 364 -24.18 28.88 -6.95
N GLY A 365 -23.84 27.74 -6.33
CA GLY A 365 -24.58 26.49 -6.44
C GLY A 365 -24.39 25.78 -7.78
N GLY A 366 -23.23 25.98 -8.42
CA GLY A 366 -22.85 25.33 -9.67
C GLY A 366 -23.32 26.05 -10.94
N LYS A 367 -23.78 27.30 -10.84
CA LYS A 367 -24.15 28.10 -12.02
C LYS A 367 -22.91 28.58 -12.78
N SER A 368 -21.81 28.84 -12.07
CA SER A 368 -20.50 29.13 -12.63
C SER A 368 -19.38 28.46 -11.85
N TRP A 369 -18.26 28.20 -12.53
CA TRP A 369 -17.14 27.42 -12.01
C TRP A 369 -15.78 28.08 -12.28
N LYS A 370 -14.87 27.98 -11.32
CA LYS A 370 -13.43 28.16 -11.50
C LYS A 370 -12.77 26.80 -11.69
N ASP A 371 -12.06 26.60 -12.80
CA ASP A 371 -11.21 25.41 -12.97
C ASP A 371 -9.93 25.61 -12.13
N VAL A 372 -9.95 25.05 -10.91
CA VAL A 372 -8.88 25.15 -9.92
C VAL A 372 -7.59 24.53 -10.47
N THR A 373 -7.73 23.42 -11.20
CA THR A 373 -6.59 22.68 -11.76
C THR A 373 -5.88 23.48 -12.84
N GLN A 374 -6.61 24.08 -13.78
CA GLN A 374 -6.03 24.96 -14.80
C GLN A 374 -5.37 26.20 -14.19
N LEU A 375 -6.01 26.83 -13.20
CA LEU A 375 -5.45 28.01 -12.52
C LEU A 375 -4.22 27.68 -11.66
N SER A 376 -4.07 26.44 -11.24
CA SER A 376 -2.92 25.96 -10.48
C SER A 376 -1.73 25.60 -11.36
N ALA A 377 -1.99 25.24 -12.63
CA ALA A 377 -0.97 24.74 -13.54
C ALA A 377 -0.02 25.83 -14.05
N PRO A 378 1.28 25.51 -14.26
CA PRO A 378 2.18 26.37 -15.01
C PRO A 378 1.67 26.65 -16.42
N SER A 379 2.06 27.79 -16.99
CA SER A 379 1.78 28.11 -18.39
C SER A 379 2.50 27.14 -19.34
N GLY A 380 1.89 26.82 -20.49
CA GLY A 380 2.52 26.00 -21.54
C GLY A 380 2.41 24.49 -21.34
N THR A 381 1.50 24.03 -20.48
CA THR A 381 1.23 22.60 -20.23
C THR A 381 0.28 21.96 -21.25
N GLU A 382 -0.34 22.75 -22.14
CA GLU A 382 -1.16 22.26 -23.26
C GLU A 382 -2.23 21.21 -22.87
N GLY A 383 -2.89 21.38 -21.72
CA GLY A 383 -3.90 20.44 -21.24
C GLY A 383 -3.39 19.39 -20.25
N TYR A 384 -2.07 19.21 -20.13
CA TYR A 384 -1.45 18.31 -19.16
C TYR A 384 -1.20 19.00 -17.82
N TRP A 385 -2.31 19.30 -17.13
CA TRP A 385 -2.31 20.08 -15.91
C TRP A 385 -1.56 19.41 -14.76
N GLY A 386 -0.92 20.24 -13.94
CA GLY A 386 -0.16 19.74 -12.80
C GLY A 386 0.45 20.82 -11.94
N HIS A 387 1.08 20.38 -10.86
CA HIS A 387 1.78 21.23 -9.90
C HIS A 387 3.25 21.36 -10.29
N PRO A 388 3.87 22.54 -10.12
CA PRO A 388 5.33 22.62 -10.07
C PRO A 388 5.88 21.56 -9.10
N ILE A 389 6.92 20.82 -9.50
CA ILE A 389 7.45 19.71 -8.69
C ILE A 389 7.96 20.18 -7.33
N GLU A 390 8.33 21.45 -7.18
CA GLU A 390 8.73 22.07 -5.93
C GLU A 390 7.60 22.13 -4.88
N GLN A 391 6.34 22.04 -5.32
CA GLN A 391 5.17 21.95 -4.44
C GLN A 391 4.88 20.52 -3.96
N ALA A 392 5.52 19.50 -4.56
CA ALA A 392 5.48 18.12 -4.07
C ALA A 392 6.34 17.98 -2.81
N ALA A 393 5.96 18.68 -1.75
CA ALA A 393 6.62 18.72 -0.46
C ALA A 393 5.57 18.75 0.65
N LEU A 394 5.92 18.22 1.82
CA LEU A 394 5.14 18.38 3.04
C LEU A 394 5.03 19.87 3.41
N LYS A 395 4.10 20.18 4.32
CA LYS A 395 3.89 21.56 4.80
C LYS A 395 5.13 22.17 5.46
N ASP A 396 5.99 21.34 6.04
CA ASP A 396 7.27 21.75 6.62
C ASP A 396 8.41 21.94 5.59
N GLY A 397 8.13 21.68 4.31
CA GLY A 397 9.07 21.81 3.20
C GLY A 397 9.83 20.53 2.86
N THR A 398 9.61 19.42 3.56
CA THR A 398 10.26 18.13 3.24
C THR A 398 9.80 17.63 1.87
N PRO A 399 10.70 17.43 0.89
CA PRO A 399 10.30 17.04 -0.46
C PRO A 399 9.80 15.59 -0.53
N VAL A 400 8.88 15.33 -1.46
CA VAL A 400 8.38 13.99 -1.82
C VAL A 400 8.76 13.70 -3.29
N PRO A 401 10.05 13.47 -3.57
CA PRO A 401 10.61 13.58 -4.92
C PRO A 401 10.13 12.50 -5.90
N TRP A 402 9.69 11.34 -5.41
CA TRP A 402 9.19 10.26 -6.27
C TRP A 402 7.86 10.60 -6.97
N LEU A 403 7.11 11.62 -6.52
CA LEU A 403 5.88 12.08 -7.17
C LEU A 403 6.11 12.69 -8.56
N SER A 404 7.36 12.93 -8.95
CA SER A 404 7.73 13.22 -10.34
C SER A 404 7.56 12.00 -11.26
N PHE A 405 7.61 10.78 -10.71
CA PHE A 405 7.78 9.52 -11.43
C PHE A 405 8.93 9.57 -12.46
N ASN A 406 9.94 10.41 -12.18
CA ASN A 406 11.05 10.77 -13.06
C ASN A 406 10.63 11.23 -14.47
N TRP A 407 9.39 11.69 -14.64
CA TRP A 407 8.80 12.02 -15.95
C TRP A 407 9.03 10.91 -16.99
N ASN A 408 8.95 9.65 -16.52
CA ASN A 408 9.10 8.48 -17.38
C ASN A 408 8.02 8.45 -18.47
N ALA A 409 8.29 7.71 -19.54
CA ALA A 409 7.30 7.50 -20.60
C ALA A 409 6.04 6.82 -20.06
N GLN A 410 4.88 7.29 -20.52
CA GLN A 410 3.58 6.67 -20.24
C GLN A 410 3.32 5.50 -21.20
N TRP A 411 2.41 4.61 -20.82
CA TRP A 411 1.87 3.57 -21.70
C TRP A 411 0.42 3.22 -21.31
N GLY A 412 -0.25 2.38 -22.11
CA GLY A 412 -1.62 1.96 -21.85
C GLY A 412 -1.77 1.34 -20.46
N GLY A 413 -2.58 1.99 -19.59
CA GLY A 413 -2.78 1.57 -18.20
C GLY A 413 -1.77 2.12 -17.19
N TYR A 414 -0.81 2.95 -17.61
CA TYR A 414 0.14 3.63 -16.70
C TYR A 414 0.38 5.08 -17.14
N GLY A 415 -0.34 5.99 -16.48
CA GLY A 415 -0.32 7.42 -16.76
C GLY A 415 0.28 8.28 -15.63
N ALA A 416 0.88 7.69 -14.59
CA ALA A 416 1.30 8.45 -13.40
C ALA A 416 2.29 9.61 -13.67
N PRO A 417 3.35 9.44 -14.50
CA PRO A 417 4.27 10.53 -14.80
C PRO A 417 3.60 11.65 -15.60
N SER A 418 3.92 12.90 -15.29
CA SER A 418 3.56 14.03 -16.18
C SER A 418 4.38 13.98 -17.47
N PRO A 419 3.80 14.28 -18.64
CA PRO A 419 4.58 14.47 -19.86
C PRO A 419 5.37 15.78 -19.88
N ILE A 420 5.11 16.69 -18.92
CA ILE A 420 5.79 17.99 -18.79
C ILE A 420 6.86 17.90 -17.70
N LEU A 421 8.12 18.11 -18.09
CA LEU A 421 9.26 18.15 -17.16
C LEU A 421 9.09 19.26 -16.12
N GLY A 422 9.47 18.99 -14.87
CA GLY A 422 9.30 19.92 -13.75
C GLY A 422 7.88 19.99 -13.19
N VAL A 423 6.94 19.19 -13.70
CA VAL A 423 5.54 19.18 -13.26
C VAL A 423 5.16 17.81 -12.72
N ALA A 424 4.54 17.73 -11.56
CA ALA A 424 3.80 16.53 -11.12
C ALA A 424 2.35 16.66 -11.62
N LYS A 425 1.71 15.56 -12.08
CA LYS A 425 0.28 15.61 -12.44
C LYS A 425 -0.54 16.18 -11.27
N PHE A 426 -1.56 16.98 -11.58
CA PHE A 426 -2.44 17.55 -10.53
C PHE A 426 -3.06 16.41 -9.72
N GLY A 427 -3.51 15.37 -10.42
CA GLY A 427 -3.86 14.08 -9.86
C GLY A 427 -4.59 13.21 -10.87
N TRP A 428 -4.83 11.96 -10.50
CA TRP A 428 -5.76 11.04 -11.13
C TRP A 428 -6.49 10.30 -10.01
N TRP A 429 -7.67 9.76 -10.32
CA TRP A 429 -8.57 9.14 -9.33
C TRP A 429 -8.87 10.07 -8.16
N MET A 430 -9.12 11.35 -8.45
CA MET A 430 -9.38 12.39 -7.44
C MET A 430 -10.80 12.34 -6.86
N ALA A 431 -11.19 11.16 -6.40
CA ALA A 431 -12.51 10.86 -5.90
C ALA A 431 -12.74 11.34 -4.47
N ALA A 432 -11.69 11.32 -3.64
CA ALA A 432 -11.73 11.85 -2.28
C ALA A 432 -11.38 13.35 -2.31
N VAL A 433 -12.33 14.21 -1.94
CA VAL A 433 -12.11 15.65 -1.81
C VAL A 433 -12.90 16.18 -0.63
N LEU A 434 -12.31 17.10 0.13
CA LEU A 434 -12.90 17.71 1.31
C LEU A 434 -12.59 19.21 1.33
N ILE A 435 -13.63 20.04 1.39
CA ILE A 435 -13.53 21.39 1.94
C ILE A 435 -13.67 21.26 3.46
N ASP A 436 -12.69 21.74 4.21
CA ASP A 436 -12.69 21.66 5.66
C ASP A 436 -13.90 22.43 6.23
N PRO A 437 -14.78 21.78 7.03
CA PRO A 437 -15.98 22.45 7.56
C PRO A 437 -15.66 23.63 8.50
N PHE A 438 -14.42 23.72 9.00
CA PHE A 438 -13.95 24.81 9.86
C PHE A 438 -13.06 25.81 9.13
N ASN A 439 -12.65 25.54 7.90
CA ASN A 439 -11.85 26.45 7.08
C ASN A 439 -12.13 26.27 5.58
N SER A 440 -12.97 27.14 5.00
CA SER A 440 -13.35 27.10 3.58
C SER A 440 -12.17 27.21 2.60
N ASP A 441 -11.03 27.75 3.04
CA ASP A 441 -9.81 27.83 2.24
C ASP A 441 -8.94 26.57 2.33
N HIS A 442 -9.17 25.70 3.32
CA HIS A 442 -8.47 24.44 3.48
C HIS A 442 -9.19 23.35 2.69
N VAL A 443 -8.58 22.94 1.57
CA VAL A 443 -9.08 21.87 0.71
C VAL A 443 -8.06 20.77 0.59
N MET A 444 -8.52 19.54 0.75
CA MET A 444 -7.73 18.33 0.59
C MET A 444 -8.32 17.49 -0.54
N TYR A 445 -7.48 16.87 -1.36
CA TYR A 445 -7.92 15.82 -2.27
C TYR A 445 -6.93 14.66 -2.34
N GLY A 446 -7.48 13.45 -2.33
CA GLY A 446 -6.73 12.22 -2.53
C GLY A 446 -6.51 11.94 -4.02
N THR A 447 -5.46 11.18 -4.34
CA THR A 447 -5.19 10.63 -5.67
C THR A 447 -4.92 9.14 -5.55
N GLY A 448 -4.63 8.48 -6.68
CA GLY A 448 -4.07 7.13 -6.68
C GLY A 448 -2.67 6.99 -6.05
N ALA A 449 -2.09 8.05 -5.48
CA ALA A 449 -0.74 8.03 -4.90
C ALA A 449 -0.55 8.87 -3.62
N THR A 450 -1.34 9.92 -3.37
CA THR A 450 -1.08 10.86 -2.27
C THR A 450 -2.31 11.69 -1.87
N ILE A 451 -2.14 12.61 -0.90
CA ILE A 451 -3.08 13.68 -0.57
C ILE A 451 -2.42 15.01 -0.86
N TRP A 452 -3.01 15.78 -1.76
CA TRP A 452 -2.66 17.19 -2.00
C TRP A 452 -3.59 18.09 -1.20
N SER A 453 -3.06 19.22 -0.75
CA SER A 453 -3.84 20.19 0.04
C SER A 453 -3.42 21.62 -0.20
N THR A 454 -4.32 22.55 0.05
CA THR A 454 -4.10 23.99 0.02
C THR A 454 -4.80 24.64 1.20
N ASP A 455 -4.23 25.72 1.74
CA ASP A 455 -4.83 26.54 2.82
C ASP A 455 -5.34 27.89 2.30
N ASN A 456 -5.40 28.08 0.98
CA ASN A 456 -5.77 29.35 0.35
C ASN A 456 -6.48 29.16 -0.99
N LEU A 457 -7.45 28.24 -1.04
CA LEU A 457 -8.24 27.94 -2.23
C LEU A 457 -8.82 29.20 -2.89
N SER A 458 -9.32 30.16 -2.11
CA SER A 458 -9.98 31.39 -2.60
C SER A 458 -9.12 32.27 -3.53
N ARG A 459 -7.82 32.00 -3.67
CA ARG A 459 -6.96 32.66 -4.67
C ARG A 459 -7.49 32.50 -6.11
N VAL A 460 -8.20 31.41 -6.40
CA VAL A 460 -8.79 31.16 -7.73
C VAL A 460 -9.84 32.21 -8.12
N GLU A 461 -10.45 32.89 -7.15
CA GLU A 461 -11.39 33.98 -7.40
C GLU A 461 -10.72 35.17 -8.10
N SER A 462 -9.45 35.40 -7.77
CA SER A 462 -8.59 36.39 -8.42
C SER A 462 -7.82 35.81 -9.62
N ASN A 463 -8.18 34.60 -10.08
CA ASN A 463 -7.49 33.85 -11.12
C ASN A 463 -6.02 33.56 -10.78
N TRP A 464 -5.72 33.37 -9.50
CA TRP A 464 -4.39 33.05 -9.01
C TRP A 464 -4.31 31.59 -8.55
N SER A 465 -3.12 31.01 -8.72
CA SER A 465 -2.81 29.66 -8.24
C SER A 465 -2.83 29.62 -6.70
N PRO A 466 -3.62 28.73 -6.08
CA PRO A 466 -3.44 28.35 -4.68
C PRO A 466 -2.03 27.79 -4.43
N ASN A 467 -1.55 27.90 -3.20
CA ASN A 467 -0.31 27.25 -2.80
C ASN A 467 -0.65 25.81 -2.39
N TRP A 468 -0.05 24.83 -3.06
CA TRP A 468 -0.27 23.42 -2.78
C TRP A 468 0.88 22.81 -1.99
N TYR A 469 0.56 21.78 -1.21
CA TYR A 469 1.50 20.93 -0.47
C TYR A 469 0.94 19.51 -0.34
N ILE A 470 1.79 18.58 0.09
CA ILE A 470 1.43 17.19 0.37
C ILE A 470 1.01 17.06 1.83
N GLN A 471 -0.21 16.58 2.07
CA GLN A 471 -0.74 16.30 3.41
C GLN A 471 -0.95 14.80 3.62
N ALA A 472 0.06 14.00 3.25
CA ALA A 472 0.08 12.55 3.38
C ALA A 472 1.11 12.03 4.41
N GLN A 473 1.73 12.92 5.19
CA GLN A 473 2.69 12.53 6.22
C GLN A 473 2.09 11.50 7.18
N GLY A 474 2.78 10.39 7.41
CA GLY A 474 2.31 9.28 8.26
C GLY A 474 1.45 8.22 7.55
N ILE A 475 0.97 8.49 6.33
CA ILE A 475 0.34 7.48 5.48
C ILE A 475 1.44 6.71 4.76
N GLU A 476 1.41 5.38 4.84
CA GLU A 476 2.21 4.50 3.99
C GLU A 476 1.32 3.37 3.49
N GLU A 477 1.04 3.35 2.19
CA GLU A 477 0.00 2.49 1.61
C GLU A 477 0.55 1.56 0.53
N ASN A 478 1.86 1.55 0.30
CA ASN A 478 2.44 0.74 -0.77
C ASN A 478 2.23 -0.76 -0.57
N ALA A 479 2.09 -1.46 -1.70
CA ALA A 479 2.35 -2.89 -1.79
C ALA A 479 3.84 -3.12 -2.04
N VAL A 480 4.54 -3.73 -1.07
CA VAL A 480 5.98 -4.02 -1.17
C VAL A 480 6.18 -5.36 -1.87
N LEU A 481 6.98 -5.37 -2.94
CA LEU A 481 7.18 -6.52 -3.82
C LEU A 481 8.57 -7.14 -3.66
N SER A 482 9.60 -6.31 -3.42
CA SER A 482 10.96 -6.77 -3.18
C SER A 482 11.73 -5.83 -2.25
N MET A 483 12.72 -6.34 -1.54
CA MET A 483 13.61 -5.55 -0.69
C MET A 483 14.99 -6.20 -0.61
N ILE A 484 16.03 -5.38 -0.47
CA ILE A 484 17.39 -5.83 -0.14
C ILE A 484 18.10 -4.83 0.79
N SER A 485 18.97 -5.32 1.66
CA SER A 485 19.86 -4.52 2.51
C SER A 485 21.31 -5.00 2.33
N PRO A 486 22.04 -4.46 1.34
CA PRO A 486 23.41 -4.86 1.05
C PRO A 486 24.37 -4.52 2.19
N THR A 487 25.54 -5.17 2.22
CA THR A 487 26.57 -4.98 3.26
C THR A 487 27.25 -3.61 3.22
N GLU A 488 27.07 -2.84 2.14
CA GLU A 488 27.60 -1.49 1.95
C GLU A 488 26.57 -0.64 1.17
N GLY A 489 26.68 0.69 1.22
CA GLY A 489 25.79 1.60 0.49
C GLY A 489 24.55 2.04 1.28
N ALA A 490 23.39 2.16 0.62
CA ALA A 490 22.15 2.64 1.23
C ALA A 490 21.62 1.69 2.32
N ASN A 491 20.76 2.15 3.23
CA ASN A 491 20.17 1.32 4.29
C ASN A 491 19.31 0.19 3.72
N LEU A 492 18.49 0.53 2.73
CA LEU A 492 17.51 -0.36 2.12
C LEU A 492 17.33 0.01 0.64
N TYR A 493 17.02 -0.98 -0.20
CA TYR A 493 16.44 -0.77 -1.52
C TYR A 493 15.09 -1.45 -1.54
N SER A 494 14.09 -0.78 -2.10
CA SER A 494 12.73 -1.29 -2.19
C SER A 494 12.28 -1.43 -3.63
N GLY A 495 11.50 -2.47 -3.90
CA GLY A 495 10.63 -2.59 -5.06
C GLY A 495 9.19 -2.59 -4.61
N LEU A 496 8.39 -1.73 -5.25
CA LEU A 496 7.04 -1.37 -4.87
C LEU A 496 6.12 -1.55 -6.07
N GLY A 497 4.84 -1.83 -5.80
CA GLY A 497 3.79 -1.69 -6.78
C GLY A 497 3.58 -0.21 -7.15
N ASP A 498 3.21 0.02 -8.41
CA ASP A 498 2.85 1.31 -9.03
C ASP A 498 3.96 2.37 -9.12
N ILE A 499 4.87 2.42 -8.15
CA ILE A 499 5.86 3.50 -7.99
C ILE A 499 7.30 3.01 -8.10
N ASN A 500 7.53 1.92 -8.84
CA ASN A 500 8.85 1.35 -9.09
C ASN A 500 9.58 0.94 -7.80
N GLY A 501 10.41 1.82 -7.25
CA GLY A 501 11.27 1.53 -6.12
C GLY A 501 12.23 2.66 -5.80
N MET A 502 12.91 2.57 -4.66
CA MET A 502 13.81 3.61 -4.18
C MET A 502 15.07 3.03 -3.55
N ARG A 503 16.12 3.86 -3.54
CA ARG A 503 17.33 3.70 -2.75
C ARG A 503 17.17 4.53 -1.47
N HIS A 504 17.05 3.88 -0.32
CA HIS A 504 16.83 4.53 0.97
C HIS A 504 18.14 4.78 1.70
N ASP A 505 18.76 5.93 1.43
CA ASP A 505 19.88 6.42 2.24
C ASP A 505 19.45 6.80 3.65
N ASP A 506 18.32 7.49 3.74
CA ASP A 506 17.72 7.91 4.99
C ASP A 506 16.29 7.37 5.04
N LEU A 507 16.02 6.53 6.04
CA LEU A 507 14.73 5.88 6.22
C LEU A 507 13.63 6.84 6.69
N THR A 508 13.99 8.08 7.05
CA THR A 508 13.10 9.06 7.69
C THR A 508 12.60 10.15 6.74
N VAL A 509 13.10 10.18 5.51
CA VAL A 509 12.68 11.15 4.48
C VAL A 509 12.35 10.44 3.16
N PRO A 510 11.33 10.90 2.42
CA PRO A 510 10.99 10.34 1.12
C PRO A 510 12.13 10.44 0.11
N GLN A 511 12.30 9.38 -0.68
CA GLN A 511 13.44 9.22 -1.59
C GLN A 511 13.02 9.33 -3.06
N PRO A 512 13.92 9.71 -3.98
CA PRO A 512 13.65 9.68 -5.41
C PRO A 512 13.35 8.26 -5.89
N MET A 513 12.46 8.17 -6.88
CA MET A 513 12.20 6.91 -7.60
C MET A 513 13.44 6.49 -8.40
N PHE A 514 13.67 5.19 -8.59
CA PHE A 514 14.71 4.72 -9.51
C PHE A 514 14.51 5.26 -10.94
N GLY A 515 15.61 5.65 -11.58
CA GLY A 515 15.63 6.16 -12.95
C GLY A 515 15.40 5.09 -14.02
N THR A 516 15.63 5.45 -15.28
CA THR A 516 15.41 4.62 -16.47
C THR A 516 16.16 3.27 -16.41
N PRO A 517 15.54 2.13 -16.78
CA PRO A 517 14.15 2.00 -17.25
C PRO A 517 13.15 2.27 -16.12
N GLY A 518 12.11 3.03 -16.43
CA GLY A 518 11.03 3.32 -15.48
C GLY A 518 10.09 2.13 -15.40
N PHE A 519 9.74 1.70 -14.18
CA PHE A 519 8.79 0.62 -13.97
C PHE A 519 7.50 1.14 -13.35
N SER A 520 6.39 0.46 -13.59
CA SER A 520 5.24 0.54 -12.69
C SER A 520 5.55 -0.29 -11.43
N ASN A 521 5.76 -1.59 -11.60
CA ASN A 521 6.07 -2.52 -10.51
C ASN A 521 7.53 -2.96 -10.58
N LEU A 522 8.25 -2.95 -9.46
CA LEU A 522 9.58 -3.56 -9.36
C LEU A 522 9.50 -4.89 -8.59
N ASP A 523 9.53 -5.99 -9.35
CA ASP A 523 9.23 -7.34 -8.88
C ASP A 523 10.44 -8.03 -8.21
N GLY A 524 11.66 -7.75 -8.66
CA GLY A 524 12.86 -8.44 -8.19
C GLY A 524 14.04 -7.49 -7.95
N LEU A 525 14.75 -7.70 -6.84
CA LEU A 525 15.98 -7.01 -6.46
C LEU A 525 17.00 -8.01 -5.95
N ASP A 526 18.27 -7.85 -6.32
CA ASP A 526 19.39 -8.54 -5.68
C ASP A 526 20.67 -7.73 -5.75
N TRP A 527 21.65 -8.07 -4.92
CA TRP A 527 22.96 -7.44 -4.85
C TRP A 527 24.09 -8.47 -4.88
N ALA A 528 25.25 -8.06 -5.40
CA ALA A 528 26.42 -8.92 -5.50
C ALA A 528 27.25 -8.90 -4.21
N GLY A 529 27.46 -10.07 -3.62
CA GLY A 529 28.14 -10.23 -2.33
C GLY A 529 29.55 -9.62 -2.19
N GLN A 530 30.41 -9.79 -3.21
CA GLN A 530 31.78 -9.24 -3.25
C GLN A 530 31.86 -7.85 -3.89
N ALA A 531 30.73 -7.34 -4.40
CA ALA A 531 30.62 -6.00 -4.98
C ALA A 531 29.23 -5.42 -4.65
N PRO A 532 28.96 -5.05 -3.38
CA PRO A 532 27.61 -4.72 -2.92
C PRO A 532 26.99 -3.48 -3.58
N ASN A 533 27.82 -2.66 -4.22
CA ASN A 533 27.40 -1.57 -5.09
C ASN A 533 26.81 -2.03 -6.43
N VAL A 534 26.97 -3.31 -6.81
CA VAL A 534 26.31 -3.88 -7.98
C VAL A 534 24.97 -4.48 -7.57
N ILE A 535 23.92 -3.87 -8.12
CA ILE A 535 22.52 -4.19 -7.80
C ILE A 535 21.81 -4.51 -9.10
N THR A 536 20.95 -5.52 -9.12
CA THR A 536 20.12 -5.85 -10.28
C THR A 536 18.64 -5.74 -9.93
N ARG A 537 17.82 -5.37 -10.92
CA ARG A 537 16.38 -5.27 -10.79
C ARG A 537 15.63 -5.78 -12.01
N SER A 538 14.44 -6.32 -11.78
CA SER A 538 13.43 -6.69 -12.78
C SER A 538 12.09 -6.04 -12.44
N GLY A 539 11.34 -5.60 -13.45
CA GLY A 539 10.05 -4.94 -13.23
C GLY A 539 9.29 -4.61 -14.52
N GLY A 540 8.05 -4.18 -14.37
CA GLY A 540 7.11 -3.95 -15.46
C GLY A 540 7.31 -2.59 -16.12
N SER A 541 7.63 -2.59 -17.42
CA SER A 541 7.65 -1.40 -18.27
C SER A 541 6.87 -1.68 -19.54
N GLY A 542 5.91 -0.82 -19.87
CA GLY A 542 5.23 -0.84 -21.18
C GLY A 542 6.01 -0.10 -22.28
N THR A 543 7.09 0.57 -21.93
CA THR A 543 7.94 1.31 -22.87
C THR A 543 8.87 0.39 -23.66
N VAL A 544 8.95 0.62 -24.98
CA VAL A 544 9.93 -0.02 -25.86
C VAL A 544 11.17 0.87 -25.94
N TYR A 545 12.32 0.35 -25.50
CA TYR A 545 13.60 1.04 -25.58
C TYR A 545 14.42 0.49 -26.76
N ALA A 546 15.00 1.38 -27.56
CA ALA A 546 15.82 0.98 -28.71
C ALA A 546 17.18 0.38 -28.31
N ASP A 547 17.66 0.70 -27.11
CA ASP A 547 19.00 0.42 -26.61
C ASP A 547 19.05 -0.66 -25.51
N GLY A 548 17.96 -1.40 -25.28
CA GLY A 548 17.99 -2.55 -24.38
C GLY A 548 16.64 -3.00 -23.86
N CYS A 549 16.67 -3.93 -22.91
CA CYS A 549 15.52 -4.46 -22.20
C CYS A 549 14.87 -3.37 -21.32
N GLY A 550 13.60 -3.10 -21.56
CA GLY A 550 12.81 -2.19 -20.75
C GLY A 550 12.43 -2.71 -19.37
N ASN A 551 12.60 -4.01 -19.11
CA ASN A 551 12.05 -4.70 -17.93
C ASN A 551 13.13 -5.22 -16.96
N GLY A 552 14.40 -4.92 -17.24
CA GLY A 552 15.51 -5.42 -16.43
C GLY A 552 16.77 -4.56 -16.58
N ALA A 553 17.41 -4.29 -15.46
CA ALA A 553 18.59 -3.45 -15.38
C ALA A 553 19.54 -3.88 -14.27
N TYR A 554 20.76 -3.36 -14.31
CA TYR A 554 21.70 -3.42 -13.20
C TYR A 554 22.37 -2.06 -13.00
N SER A 555 22.79 -1.79 -11.77
CA SER A 555 23.58 -0.65 -11.36
C SER A 555 24.97 -1.12 -10.98
N THR A 556 25.98 -0.26 -11.14
CA THR A 556 27.36 -0.51 -10.67
C THR A 556 27.84 0.55 -9.69
N ASP A 557 26.97 1.49 -9.31
CA ASP A 557 27.28 2.63 -8.45
C ASP A 557 26.42 2.64 -7.17
N GLY A 558 25.82 1.50 -6.81
CA GLY A 558 24.97 1.37 -5.64
C GLY A 558 23.56 1.88 -5.86
N GLY A 559 23.05 1.89 -7.10
CA GLY A 559 21.66 2.19 -7.45
C GLY A 559 21.37 3.65 -7.80
N TYR A 560 22.40 4.49 -8.02
CA TYR A 560 22.22 5.86 -8.51
C TYR A 560 21.93 5.87 -10.02
N GLY A 561 22.73 5.14 -10.79
CA GLY A 561 22.57 4.95 -12.23
C GLY A 561 22.19 3.51 -12.58
N TRP A 562 21.43 3.35 -13.67
CA TRP A 562 20.94 2.05 -14.13
C TRP A 562 21.30 1.81 -15.60
N ILE A 563 21.82 0.61 -15.87
CA ILE A 563 22.18 0.11 -17.19
C ILE A 563 21.17 -0.99 -17.53
N LYS A 564 20.40 -0.80 -18.59
CA LYS A 564 19.49 -1.82 -19.12
C LYS A 564 20.30 -3.05 -19.54
N PHE A 565 19.75 -4.24 -19.31
CA PHE A 565 20.27 -5.42 -20.00
C PHE A 565 20.12 -5.24 -21.52
N LEU A 566 21.05 -5.75 -22.32
CA LEU A 566 21.00 -5.52 -23.78
C LEU A 566 19.77 -6.18 -24.43
N THR A 567 19.37 -7.35 -23.92
CA THR A 567 18.14 -8.06 -24.31
C THR A 567 17.40 -8.51 -23.05
N CYS A 568 16.08 -8.69 -23.15
CA CYS A 568 15.32 -9.26 -22.05
C CYS A 568 15.49 -10.79 -22.00
N ALA A 569 15.33 -11.37 -20.82
CA ALA A 569 15.21 -12.81 -20.69
C ALA A 569 14.02 -13.31 -21.55
N PRO A 570 14.10 -14.52 -22.15
CA PRO A 570 13.00 -15.05 -22.95
C PRO A 570 11.66 -15.07 -22.19
N GLY A 571 10.61 -14.63 -22.87
CA GLY A 571 9.25 -14.49 -22.31
C GLY A 571 8.97 -13.14 -21.63
N VAL A 572 9.95 -12.24 -21.56
CA VAL A 572 9.80 -10.88 -21.03
C VAL A 572 9.74 -9.86 -22.16
N SER A 573 8.72 -9.00 -22.14
CA SER A 573 8.51 -7.92 -23.10
C SER A 573 7.77 -6.74 -22.44
N ASN A 574 7.46 -5.72 -23.25
CA ASN A 574 6.64 -4.58 -22.83
C ASN A 574 5.15 -4.91 -22.61
N THR A 575 4.74 -6.17 -22.78
CA THR A 575 3.41 -6.68 -22.44
C THR A 575 3.43 -7.61 -21.23
N THR A 576 4.59 -7.77 -20.58
CA THR A 576 4.76 -8.60 -19.39
C THR A 576 4.43 -7.83 -18.13
N TRP A 577 3.36 -8.25 -17.44
CA TRP A 577 2.86 -7.60 -16.22
C TRP A 577 3.55 -8.10 -14.93
N VAL A 578 4.11 -9.32 -14.95
CA VAL A 578 4.88 -9.90 -13.84
C VAL A 578 6.21 -10.37 -14.40
N ASN A 579 7.30 -9.71 -14.02
CA ASN A 579 8.61 -9.92 -14.62
C ASN A 579 9.43 -10.96 -13.85
N GLY A 580 8.94 -11.38 -12.69
CA GLY A 580 9.56 -12.39 -11.85
C GLY A 580 10.84 -11.92 -11.18
N PHE A 581 11.60 -12.87 -10.67
CA PHE A 581 12.72 -12.63 -9.76
C PHE A 581 14.05 -12.71 -10.49
N ILE A 582 15.02 -11.91 -10.04
CA ILE A 582 16.37 -11.85 -10.58
C ILE A 582 17.39 -11.93 -9.46
N ALA A 583 18.51 -12.62 -9.69
CA ALA A 583 19.63 -12.71 -8.76
C ALA A 583 20.96 -12.46 -9.46
N VAL A 584 21.93 -11.92 -8.73
CA VAL A 584 23.30 -11.67 -9.21
C VAL A 584 24.29 -12.41 -8.33
N ASP A 585 25.26 -13.08 -8.96
CA ASP A 585 26.28 -13.84 -8.24
C ASP A 585 27.19 -12.93 -7.39
N ALA A 586 27.89 -13.54 -6.42
CA ALA A 586 28.80 -12.80 -5.54
C ALA A 586 29.80 -11.90 -6.29
N SER A 587 30.26 -12.29 -7.48
CA SER A 587 31.25 -11.51 -8.25
C SER A 587 30.68 -10.40 -9.15
N ALA A 588 29.35 -10.25 -9.23
CA ALA A 588 28.67 -9.33 -10.13
C ALA A 588 28.84 -9.63 -11.64
N LYS A 589 29.11 -10.88 -12.01
CA LYS A 589 29.40 -11.28 -13.41
C LYS A 589 28.41 -12.27 -13.99
N SER A 590 27.55 -12.87 -13.17
CA SER A 590 26.52 -13.80 -13.63
C SER A 590 25.17 -13.41 -13.03
N PHE A 591 24.15 -13.39 -13.88
CA PHE A 591 22.78 -13.05 -13.48
C PHE A 591 21.86 -14.22 -13.85
N VAL A 592 20.90 -14.51 -12.99
CA VAL A 592 19.87 -15.51 -13.20
C VAL A 592 18.50 -14.85 -13.06
N TRP A 593 17.64 -15.02 -14.05
CA TRP A 593 16.31 -14.40 -14.11
C TRP A 593 15.24 -15.47 -14.36
N ALA A 594 14.37 -15.67 -13.36
CA ALA A 594 13.16 -16.49 -13.51
C ALA A 594 12.03 -15.63 -14.08
N SER A 595 11.76 -15.77 -15.37
CA SER A 595 10.69 -15.03 -16.04
C SER A 595 9.35 -15.74 -15.87
N HIS A 596 8.37 -15.05 -15.29
CA HIS A 596 6.99 -15.50 -15.25
C HIS A 596 6.32 -15.15 -16.60
N SER A 597 6.60 -15.93 -17.66
CA SER A 597 5.92 -15.72 -18.94
C SER A 597 4.41 -15.94 -18.77
N SER A 598 3.61 -14.89 -18.98
CA SER A 598 2.15 -14.98 -19.14
C SER A 598 1.74 -15.48 -20.53
N VAL A 599 2.70 -15.66 -21.44
CA VAL A 599 2.47 -16.08 -22.83
C VAL A 599 2.84 -17.56 -22.99
N ALA A 600 1.89 -18.36 -23.47
CA ALA A 600 2.08 -19.77 -23.77
C ALA A 600 2.95 -19.98 -25.04
N PRO A 601 3.70 -21.09 -25.15
CA PRO A 601 3.80 -22.17 -24.15
C PRO A 601 4.64 -21.74 -22.95
N ALA A 602 4.11 -22.02 -21.75
CA ALA A 602 4.83 -21.81 -20.51
C ALA A 602 6.15 -22.61 -20.55
N ASN A 603 7.25 -21.92 -20.25
CA ASN A 603 8.63 -22.37 -20.39
C ASN A 603 8.86 -23.80 -19.83
N THR A 604 9.35 -24.71 -20.65
CA THR A 604 9.95 -26.01 -20.25
C THR A 604 11.40 -25.85 -19.75
N SER A 605 11.77 -24.64 -19.34
CA SER A 605 13.13 -24.21 -18.97
C SER A 605 13.18 -23.80 -17.50
N GLY A 606 14.34 -23.95 -16.86
CA GLY A 606 14.65 -23.26 -15.61
C GLY A 606 14.98 -21.77 -15.80
N PRO A 607 15.21 -21.02 -14.71
CA PRO A 607 15.58 -19.60 -14.73
C PRO A 607 16.76 -19.33 -15.65
N TYR A 608 16.63 -18.34 -16.54
CA TYR A 608 17.62 -18.04 -17.57
C TYR A 608 18.87 -17.42 -16.98
N ALA A 609 20.04 -17.81 -17.48
CA ALA A 609 21.32 -17.26 -17.04
C ALA A 609 21.99 -16.40 -18.11
N THR A 610 22.71 -15.36 -17.69
CA THR A 610 23.60 -14.56 -18.54
C THR A 610 24.95 -14.35 -17.85
N GLN A 611 26.03 -14.35 -18.62
CA GLN A 611 27.39 -13.96 -18.18
C GLN A 611 27.95 -12.75 -18.93
N ASP A 612 27.15 -12.12 -19.78
CA ASP A 612 27.53 -11.02 -20.66
C ASP A 612 26.59 -9.82 -20.49
N PHE A 613 26.11 -9.63 -19.26
CA PHE A 613 25.24 -8.52 -18.86
C PHE A 613 23.97 -8.43 -19.74
N GLY A 614 23.33 -9.58 -19.96
CA GLY A 614 22.05 -9.69 -20.65
C GLY A 614 22.13 -9.53 -22.16
N LYS A 615 23.31 -9.62 -22.76
CA LYS A 615 23.46 -9.73 -24.23
C LYS A 615 22.98 -11.08 -24.73
N THR A 616 23.23 -12.15 -23.99
CA THR A 616 22.67 -13.48 -24.26
C THR A 616 22.09 -14.10 -22.99
N TRP A 617 20.92 -14.71 -23.13
CA TRP A 617 20.23 -15.45 -22.07
C TRP A 617 20.14 -16.92 -22.45
N THR A 618 20.65 -17.79 -21.57
CA THR A 618 20.75 -19.22 -21.81
C THR A 618 19.81 -19.99 -20.89
N SER A 619 19.05 -20.92 -21.46
CA SER A 619 18.26 -21.89 -20.70
C SER A 619 19.19 -22.83 -19.94
N PRO A 620 18.99 -23.04 -18.62
CA PRO A 620 19.85 -23.90 -17.83
C PRO A 620 19.65 -25.39 -18.17
N ARG A 621 20.72 -26.17 -18.09
CA ARG A 621 20.63 -27.64 -18.10
C ARG A 621 20.35 -28.16 -16.68
N GLY A 622 19.55 -29.21 -16.54
CA GLY A 622 19.34 -29.90 -15.25
C GLY A 622 18.28 -29.29 -14.32
N LEU A 623 17.72 -28.13 -14.66
CA LEU A 623 16.55 -27.51 -14.04
C LEU A 623 15.60 -27.04 -15.14
N SER A 624 14.38 -27.55 -15.16
CA SER A 624 13.39 -27.32 -16.25
C SER A 624 12.12 -26.60 -15.77
N VAL A 625 12.15 -26.00 -14.59
CA VAL A 625 11.02 -25.29 -13.96
C VAL A 625 11.42 -23.84 -13.74
N GLN A 626 10.64 -22.89 -14.26
CA GLN A 626 10.78 -21.44 -14.00
C GLN A 626 10.37 -21.10 -12.56
N THR A 627 11.17 -21.54 -11.59
CA THR A 627 10.88 -21.30 -10.19
C THR A 627 11.39 -19.93 -9.75
N GLY A 628 10.58 -19.18 -9.01
CA GLY A 628 11.01 -17.99 -8.26
C GLY A 628 11.79 -18.33 -6.99
N ASN A 629 11.80 -19.61 -6.58
CA ASN A 629 12.45 -20.08 -5.36
C ASN A 629 13.96 -20.32 -5.57
N PHE A 630 14.70 -19.26 -5.89
CA PHE A 630 16.14 -19.32 -6.12
C PHE A 630 16.87 -18.13 -5.48
N SER A 631 18.18 -18.27 -5.28
CA SER A 631 19.04 -17.21 -4.74
C SER A 631 20.50 -17.45 -5.13
N ALA A 632 21.27 -16.36 -5.21
CA ALA A 632 22.71 -16.41 -5.41
C ALA A 632 23.45 -16.51 -4.07
N ASP A 633 24.52 -17.31 -4.00
CA ASP A 633 25.45 -17.24 -2.88
C ASP A 633 26.11 -15.85 -2.82
N LYS A 634 26.26 -15.31 -1.62
CA LYS A 634 26.79 -13.96 -1.38
C LYS A 634 28.29 -13.96 -1.06
N VAL A 635 28.96 -15.10 -1.11
CA VAL A 635 30.41 -15.22 -0.89
C VAL A 635 31.08 -15.98 -2.02
N GLN A 636 30.53 -17.14 -2.41
CA GLN A 636 31.06 -17.97 -3.48
C GLN A 636 30.57 -17.48 -4.85
N THR A 637 31.50 -17.19 -5.75
CA THR A 637 31.18 -16.74 -7.11
C THR A 637 30.54 -17.86 -7.94
N LYS A 638 29.78 -17.48 -8.97
CA LYS A 638 29.09 -18.39 -9.91
C LYS A 638 28.13 -19.40 -9.28
N THR A 639 27.74 -19.20 -8.01
CA THR A 639 26.97 -20.19 -7.26
C THR A 639 25.53 -19.73 -7.06
N PHE A 640 24.59 -20.56 -7.50
CA PHE A 640 23.16 -20.33 -7.38
C PHE A 640 22.47 -21.56 -6.81
N TYR A 641 21.44 -21.33 -6.03
CA TYR A 641 20.63 -22.34 -5.38
C TYR A 641 19.17 -22.21 -5.82
N ALA A 642 18.48 -23.33 -5.99
CA ALA A 642 17.03 -23.32 -6.11
C ALA A 642 16.42 -24.49 -5.34
N PHE A 643 15.24 -24.29 -4.77
CA PHE A 643 14.51 -25.33 -4.07
C PHE A 643 13.02 -25.27 -4.40
N ASP A 644 12.56 -26.25 -5.16
CA ASP A 644 11.16 -26.31 -5.59
C ASP A 644 10.66 -27.75 -5.65
N THR A 645 9.39 -27.96 -5.33
CA THR A 645 8.72 -29.28 -5.35
C THR A 645 9.47 -30.41 -4.59
N GLY A 646 10.28 -30.06 -3.58
CA GLY A 646 11.08 -30.98 -2.78
C GLY A 646 12.40 -31.39 -3.43
N VAL A 647 12.85 -30.69 -4.47
CA VAL A 647 14.11 -30.95 -5.17
C VAL A 647 15.07 -29.78 -4.92
N TRP A 648 16.27 -30.12 -4.41
CA TRP A 648 17.37 -29.17 -4.22
C TRP A 648 18.22 -29.09 -5.48
N HIS A 649 18.48 -27.88 -5.96
CA HIS A 649 19.29 -27.61 -7.12
C HIS A 649 20.46 -26.70 -6.75
N ILE A 650 21.65 -27.01 -7.27
CA ILE A 650 22.82 -26.15 -7.16
C ILE A 650 23.49 -25.99 -8.52
N SER A 651 23.79 -24.75 -8.87
CA SER A 651 24.68 -24.37 -9.96
C SER A 651 25.99 -23.83 -9.38
N THR A 652 27.11 -24.18 -10.01
CA THR A 652 28.45 -23.66 -9.70
C THR A 652 29.12 -23.05 -10.94
N ASP A 653 28.34 -22.83 -12.01
CA ASP A 653 28.81 -22.35 -13.31
C ASP A 653 28.10 -21.05 -13.75
N GLY A 654 27.48 -20.34 -12.81
CA GLY A 654 26.81 -19.07 -13.07
C GLY A 654 25.37 -19.22 -13.55
N GLY A 655 24.69 -20.31 -13.17
CA GLY A 655 23.31 -20.61 -13.53
C GLY A 655 23.14 -21.34 -14.87
N VAL A 656 24.21 -21.76 -15.54
CA VAL A 656 24.15 -22.44 -16.86
C VAL A 656 23.73 -23.90 -16.72
N SER A 657 24.10 -24.55 -15.63
CA SER A 657 23.63 -25.89 -15.31
C SER A 657 23.46 -26.11 -13.82
N TYR A 658 22.49 -26.97 -13.49
CA TYR A 658 22.15 -27.34 -12.13
C TYR A 658 22.30 -28.84 -11.92
N THR A 659 22.90 -29.21 -10.80
CA THR A 659 22.85 -30.58 -10.25
C THR A 659 21.73 -30.66 -9.24
N SER A 660 20.94 -31.72 -9.32
CA SER A 660 19.67 -31.86 -8.59
C SER A 660 19.72 -33.03 -7.62
N LYS A 661 19.21 -32.84 -6.39
CA LYS A 661 19.02 -33.89 -5.39
C LYS A 661 17.56 -33.91 -4.95
N THR A 662 16.94 -35.08 -5.03
CA THR A 662 15.55 -35.30 -4.59
C THR A 662 15.41 -35.30 -3.08
N SER A 663 14.17 -35.16 -2.57
CA SER A 663 13.82 -35.32 -1.16
C SER A 663 14.38 -36.60 -0.52
N LYS A 664 14.41 -37.72 -1.26
CA LYS A 664 15.00 -38.98 -0.78
C LYS A 664 16.52 -38.90 -0.53
N GLN A 665 17.21 -38.05 -1.29
CA GLN A 665 18.66 -37.88 -1.19
C GLN A 665 19.05 -36.79 -0.17
N THR A 666 18.22 -35.77 0.01
CA THR A 666 18.49 -34.64 0.92
C THR A 666 17.88 -34.80 2.30
N GLY A 667 16.81 -35.60 2.43
CA GLY A 667 15.97 -35.66 3.63
C GLY A 667 14.99 -34.49 3.76
N LEU A 668 14.96 -33.56 2.80
CA LEU A 668 14.03 -32.44 2.79
C LEU A 668 12.59 -32.90 2.49
N PRO A 669 11.57 -32.16 2.96
CA PRO A 669 10.16 -32.49 2.70
C PRO A 669 9.84 -32.56 1.20
N ALA A 670 9.18 -33.63 0.77
CA ALA A 670 8.70 -33.77 -0.61
C ALA A 670 7.62 -32.72 -0.91
N GLY A 671 7.63 -32.16 -2.13
CA GLY A 671 6.62 -31.18 -2.57
C GLY A 671 6.77 -29.77 -1.99
N ALA A 672 7.69 -29.53 -1.05
CA ALA A 672 7.93 -28.20 -0.48
C ALA A 672 8.79 -27.32 -1.41
N GLY A 673 8.66 -26.00 -1.29
CA GLY A 673 9.47 -25.03 -2.03
C GLY A 673 9.58 -23.72 -1.26
N ALA A 674 10.73 -23.07 -1.34
CA ALA A 674 10.99 -21.75 -0.78
C ALA A 674 12.28 -21.20 -1.38
N ALA A 675 12.37 -19.87 -1.54
CA ALA A 675 13.63 -19.22 -1.89
C ALA A 675 14.69 -19.51 -0.80
N PRO A 676 15.88 -20.03 -1.17
CA PRO A 676 16.95 -20.27 -0.21
C PRO A 676 17.49 -18.97 0.38
N VAL A 677 17.45 -18.82 1.71
CA VAL A 677 18.06 -17.67 2.39
C VAL A 677 19.54 -17.97 2.64
N VAL A 678 20.44 -17.12 2.15
CA VAL A 678 21.89 -17.37 2.16
C VAL A 678 22.61 -16.53 3.21
N ASN A 679 23.69 -17.07 3.79
CA ASN A 679 24.56 -16.30 4.68
C ASN A 679 25.47 -15.37 3.86
N PHE A 680 25.38 -14.07 4.10
CA PHE A 680 26.25 -13.08 3.46
C PHE A 680 27.69 -13.07 3.99
N LEU A 681 27.97 -13.76 5.10
CA LEU A 681 29.30 -13.87 5.72
C LEU A 681 30.01 -15.19 5.42
N LYS A 682 29.29 -16.22 4.94
CA LYS A 682 29.84 -17.57 4.77
C LYS A 682 29.24 -18.31 3.58
N ALA A 683 30.10 -18.72 2.65
CA ALA A 683 29.71 -19.49 1.48
C ALA A 683 29.04 -20.81 1.86
N GLY A 684 27.99 -21.18 1.13
CA GLY A 684 27.33 -22.48 1.25
C GLY A 684 26.54 -22.68 2.54
N GLU A 685 26.34 -21.62 3.34
CA GLU A 685 25.46 -21.65 4.51
C GLU A 685 24.08 -21.07 4.17
N ILE A 686 23.04 -21.89 4.34
CA ILE A 686 21.74 -21.71 3.70
C ILE A 686 20.62 -22.14 4.64
N TRP A 687 19.53 -21.38 4.66
CA TRP A 687 18.29 -21.72 5.34
C TRP A 687 17.12 -21.88 4.37
N LEU A 688 16.20 -22.78 4.69
CA LEU A 688 14.93 -22.98 3.97
C LEU A 688 13.75 -22.83 4.94
N PRO A 689 12.97 -21.72 4.84
CA PRO A 689 11.75 -21.54 5.62
C PRO A 689 10.57 -22.25 4.96
N LEU A 690 10.30 -23.50 5.39
CA LEU A 690 9.30 -24.34 4.74
C LEU A 690 7.94 -24.31 5.46
N GLY A 691 7.57 -23.17 6.05
CA GLY A 691 6.32 -22.98 6.75
C GLY A 691 6.13 -24.02 7.86
N THR A 692 5.04 -24.79 7.80
CA THR A 692 4.71 -25.84 8.77
C THR A 692 5.66 -27.03 8.73
N ALA A 693 6.43 -27.20 7.65
CA ALA A 693 7.49 -28.20 7.60
C ALA A 693 8.76 -27.77 8.36
N GLY A 694 8.79 -26.53 8.86
CA GLY A 694 9.79 -25.96 9.74
C GLY A 694 10.95 -25.27 9.01
N LEU A 695 11.93 -24.84 9.80
CA LEU A 695 13.15 -24.17 9.31
C LEU A 695 14.28 -25.19 9.17
N TRP A 696 14.88 -25.25 7.98
CA TRP A 696 15.99 -26.16 7.68
C TRP A 696 17.26 -25.38 7.40
N HIS A 697 18.41 -25.97 7.71
CA HIS A 697 19.71 -25.33 7.62
C HIS A 697 20.75 -26.28 7.03
N SER A 698 21.63 -25.74 6.20
CA SER A 698 22.78 -26.42 5.64
C SER A 698 24.01 -25.51 5.76
N THR A 699 25.17 -26.09 6.03
CA THR A 699 26.45 -25.37 6.10
C THR A 699 27.43 -25.83 5.02
N ASN A 700 26.96 -26.58 4.03
CA ASN A 700 27.79 -27.24 3.02
C ASN A 700 27.11 -27.27 1.64
N PHE A 701 26.60 -26.11 1.21
CA PHE A 701 26.03 -25.91 -0.13
C PHE A 701 24.78 -26.80 -0.40
N GLY A 702 24.02 -27.13 0.64
CA GLY A 702 22.89 -28.07 0.56
C GLY A 702 23.31 -29.53 0.41
N GLY A 703 24.56 -29.86 0.75
CA GLY A 703 25.08 -31.23 0.78
C GLY A 703 24.33 -32.12 1.78
N SER A 704 24.07 -31.58 2.96
CA SER A 704 23.27 -32.16 4.04
C SER A 704 22.44 -31.09 4.75
N TRP A 705 21.31 -31.49 5.33
CA TRP A 705 20.35 -30.59 5.97
C TRP A 705 20.03 -31.02 7.40
N SER A 706 19.93 -30.06 8.30
CA SER A 706 19.42 -30.23 9.66
C SER A 706 18.22 -29.32 9.89
N LYS A 707 17.23 -29.81 10.62
CA LYS A 707 16.09 -28.99 11.04
C LYS A 707 16.47 -28.16 12.27
N ILE A 708 16.17 -26.87 12.25
CA ILE A 708 16.37 -25.96 13.39
C ILE A 708 15.15 -26.08 14.33
N GLY A 709 15.43 -26.31 15.61
CA GLY A 709 14.41 -26.44 16.65
C GLY A 709 13.52 -27.69 16.53
N GLY A 710 12.43 -27.72 17.30
CA GLY A 710 11.48 -28.83 17.32
C GLY A 710 10.40 -28.75 16.22
N SER A 711 9.49 -29.72 16.19
CA SER A 711 8.35 -29.77 15.25
C SER A 711 7.35 -28.61 15.35
N SER A 712 7.57 -27.71 16.29
CA SER A 712 6.69 -26.58 16.59
C SER A 712 7.10 -25.26 15.93
N ILE A 713 8.29 -25.21 15.31
CA ILE A 713 8.74 -24.04 14.56
C ILE A 713 7.97 -23.98 13.23
N VAL A 714 7.34 -22.85 12.97
CA VAL A 714 6.74 -22.49 11.67
C VAL A 714 7.44 -21.23 11.20
N ALA A 715 8.14 -21.28 10.07
CA ALA A 715 8.81 -20.11 9.50
C ALA A 715 8.20 -19.83 8.12
N SER A 716 7.34 -18.81 8.05
CA SER A 716 6.67 -18.42 6.80
C SER A 716 7.52 -17.44 6.00
N GLN A 717 8.26 -16.55 6.68
CA GLN A 717 9.30 -15.70 6.11
C GLN A 717 10.55 -15.80 6.96
N PHE A 718 11.72 -15.62 6.36
CA PHE A 718 13.01 -15.74 7.05
C PHE A 718 14.06 -14.82 6.44
N SER A 719 14.94 -14.29 7.29
CA SER A 719 16.08 -13.49 6.85
C SER A 719 17.23 -13.58 7.86
N VAL A 720 18.43 -13.23 7.41
CA VAL A 720 19.65 -13.20 8.22
C VAL A 720 20.25 -11.80 8.19
N GLY A 721 20.61 -11.28 9.37
CA GLY A 721 21.11 -9.92 9.53
C GLY A 721 22.46 -9.87 10.23
N ALA A 722 22.89 -8.66 10.58
CA ALA A 722 24.13 -8.40 11.29
C ALA A 722 24.23 -9.29 12.57
N PRO A 723 25.41 -9.90 12.83
CA PRO A 723 25.64 -10.65 14.06
C PRO A 723 25.41 -9.83 15.32
N ALA A 724 24.93 -10.48 16.39
CA ALA A 724 24.93 -9.85 17.72
C ALA A 724 26.35 -9.48 18.17
N PRO A 725 26.53 -8.40 18.97
CA PRO A 725 27.84 -8.01 19.47
C PRO A 725 28.60 -9.19 20.12
N GLY A 726 29.82 -9.44 19.65
CA GLY A 726 30.66 -10.55 20.12
C GLY A 726 30.33 -11.93 19.51
N ARG A 727 29.34 -12.04 18.62
CA ARG A 727 29.02 -13.26 17.86
C ARG A 727 29.56 -13.17 16.44
N LYS A 728 29.85 -14.34 15.85
CA LYS A 728 30.30 -14.48 14.45
C LYS A 728 29.18 -14.95 13.51
N ASN A 729 28.18 -15.64 14.04
CA ASN A 729 27.04 -16.09 13.26
C ASN A 729 26.05 -14.95 13.07
N PRO A 730 25.36 -14.86 11.91
CA PRO A 730 24.35 -13.85 11.69
C PRO A 730 23.19 -14.02 12.68
N ALA A 731 22.54 -12.92 13.03
CA ALA A 731 21.26 -12.99 13.73
C ALA A 731 20.18 -13.50 12.76
N LEU A 732 19.32 -14.40 13.24
CA LEU A 732 18.25 -15.00 12.45
C LEU A 732 16.93 -14.29 12.76
N TYR A 733 16.15 -13.98 11.73
CA TYR A 733 14.84 -13.36 11.86
C TYR A 733 13.79 -14.19 11.13
N MET A 734 12.60 -14.32 11.72
CA MET A 734 11.49 -14.98 11.06
C MET A 734 10.15 -14.30 11.35
N TRP A 735 9.26 -14.31 10.36
CA TRP A 735 7.82 -14.22 10.59
C TRP A 735 7.28 -15.64 10.71
N GLY A 736 6.70 -15.97 11.86
CA GLY A 736 6.42 -17.37 12.17
C GLY A 736 5.91 -17.63 13.57
N LYS A 737 6.08 -18.87 14.02
CA LYS A 737 5.79 -19.35 15.38
C LYS A 737 6.97 -20.16 15.90
N VAL A 738 7.27 -19.99 17.19
CA VAL A 738 8.31 -20.76 17.91
C VAL A 738 7.75 -21.96 18.69
N SER A 739 6.43 -22.03 18.85
CA SER A 739 5.74 -23.13 19.53
C SER A 739 4.35 -23.35 18.93
N LYS A 740 3.78 -24.54 19.11
CA LYS A 740 2.48 -24.93 18.52
C LYS A 740 1.33 -23.98 18.88
N ASN A 741 1.33 -23.49 20.12
CA ASN A 741 0.35 -22.55 20.66
C ASN A 741 0.92 -21.13 20.78
N GLY A 742 2.09 -20.87 20.19
CA GLY A 742 2.73 -19.56 20.20
C GLY A 742 2.05 -18.59 19.25
N ALA A 743 2.21 -17.30 19.54
CA ALA A 743 1.70 -16.25 18.68
C ALA A 743 2.43 -16.24 17.34
N GLN A 744 1.67 -15.97 16.26
CA GLN A 744 2.28 -15.56 15.00
C GLN A 744 2.96 -14.20 15.22
N GLY A 745 4.18 -14.03 14.74
CA GLY A 745 4.90 -12.78 14.95
C GLY A 745 6.30 -12.77 14.36
N VAL A 746 6.99 -11.67 14.61
CA VAL A 746 8.41 -11.51 14.26
C VAL A 746 9.26 -12.01 15.42
N TYR A 747 10.21 -12.90 15.14
CA TYR A 747 11.12 -13.47 16.12
C TYR A 747 12.57 -13.28 15.69
N ARG A 748 13.47 -13.07 16.66
CA ARG A 748 14.93 -13.03 16.48
C ARG A 748 15.61 -14.17 17.24
N SER A 749 16.70 -14.70 16.70
CA SER A 749 17.64 -15.59 17.40
C SER A 749 19.09 -15.11 17.19
N ASP A 750 19.88 -15.11 18.27
CA ASP A 750 21.30 -14.72 18.29
C ASP A 750 22.24 -15.92 18.49
N ASP A 751 21.68 -17.12 18.55
CA ASP A 751 22.35 -18.38 18.91
C ASP A 751 22.06 -19.48 17.87
N ALA A 752 22.02 -19.09 16.59
CA ALA A 752 21.81 -20.00 15.46
C ALA A 752 20.49 -20.80 15.50
N GLY A 753 19.48 -20.27 16.17
CA GLY A 753 18.13 -20.84 16.22
C GLY A 753 17.84 -21.71 17.44
N ASP A 754 18.77 -21.80 18.41
CA ASP A 754 18.59 -22.54 19.66
C ASP A 754 17.53 -21.90 20.56
N SER A 755 17.50 -20.56 20.63
CA SER A 755 16.47 -19.80 21.33
C SER A 755 15.97 -18.61 20.53
N TRP A 756 14.73 -18.19 20.80
CA TRP A 756 14.04 -17.14 20.05
C TRP A 756 13.36 -16.15 20.98
N VAL A 757 13.41 -14.87 20.62
CA VAL A 757 12.65 -13.79 21.28
C VAL A 757 11.67 -13.19 20.30
N ARG A 758 10.41 -13.00 20.71
CA ARG A 758 9.43 -12.25 19.92
C ARG A 758 9.78 -10.76 20.00
N ILE A 759 9.82 -10.08 18.86
CA ILE A 759 10.21 -8.67 18.78
C ILE A 759 9.04 -7.74 18.41
N ASN A 760 7.92 -8.30 17.93
CA ASN A 760 6.65 -7.59 17.78
C ASN A 760 5.63 -7.95 18.87
N ASP A 761 4.46 -7.32 18.84
CA ASP A 761 3.32 -7.63 19.69
C ASP A 761 1.98 -7.59 18.90
N GLU A 762 0.85 -7.66 19.60
CA GLU A 762 -0.49 -7.67 18.98
C GLU A 762 -0.89 -6.32 18.38
N ALA A 763 -0.28 -5.20 18.77
CA ALA A 763 -0.56 -3.88 18.18
C ALA A 763 0.25 -3.64 16.90
N HIS A 764 1.32 -4.41 16.68
CA HIS A 764 2.28 -4.23 15.59
C HIS A 764 2.28 -5.46 14.65
N GLN A 765 1.19 -5.65 13.90
CA GLN A 765 0.95 -6.83 13.05
C GLN A 765 0.86 -6.50 11.55
N TYR A 766 0.26 -5.37 11.17
CA TYR A 766 0.21 -4.80 9.81
C TYR A 766 -0.37 -5.73 8.74
N GLY A 767 -1.26 -6.65 9.10
CA GLY A 767 -1.77 -7.71 8.21
C GLY A 767 -0.74 -8.78 7.84
N GLY A 768 0.40 -8.82 8.56
CA GLY A 768 1.51 -9.74 8.32
C GLY A 768 2.41 -9.32 7.16
N PRO A 769 3.75 -9.35 7.34
CA PRO A 769 4.68 -9.06 6.26
C PRO A 769 4.60 -10.12 5.15
N LYS A 770 4.65 -9.68 3.89
CA LYS A 770 4.83 -10.58 2.74
C LYS A 770 6.30 -10.92 2.51
N LEU A 771 7.21 -10.10 3.02
CA LEU A 771 8.64 -10.30 2.98
C LEU A 771 9.29 -9.68 4.21
N ILE A 772 10.39 -10.28 4.67
CA ILE A 772 11.25 -9.69 5.70
C ILE A 772 12.68 -9.66 5.22
N VAL A 773 13.39 -8.57 5.51
CA VAL A 773 14.82 -8.42 5.21
C VAL A 773 15.48 -7.89 6.46
N ALA A 774 16.43 -8.63 7.02
CA ALA A 774 17.23 -8.13 8.13
C ALA A 774 18.36 -7.24 7.60
N ASP A 775 18.70 -6.18 8.35
CA ASP A 775 19.81 -5.32 7.97
C ASP A 775 21.14 -6.07 8.15
N THR A 776 21.98 -6.07 7.13
CA THR A 776 23.26 -6.81 7.16
C THR A 776 24.35 -6.06 7.95
N ARG A 777 24.13 -4.80 8.31
CA ARG A 777 25.09 -3.94 9.02
C ARG A 777 24.61 -3.54 10.42
N VAL A 778 23.31 -3.39 10.63
CA VAL A 778 22.74 -2.94 11.90
C VAL A 778 22.16 -4.12 12.68
N TYR A 779 22.83 -4.51 13.78
CA TYR A 779 22.32 -5.56 14.66
C TYR A 779 20.97 -5.17 15.27
N GLY A 780 20.03 -6.11 15.24
CA GLY A 780 18.69 -5.94 15.75
C GLY A 780 17.69 -5.44 14.73
N ARG A 781 18.13 -4.82 13.62
CA ARG A 781 17.23 -4.22 12.64
C ARG A 781 16.64 -5.25 11.67
N VAL A 782 15.32 -5.18 11.48
CA VAL A 782 14.61 -5.91 10.43
C VAL A 782 13.55 -5.05 9.76
N TYR A 783 13.51 -5.13 8.43
CA TYR A 783 12.51 -4.51 7.56
C TYR A 783 11.40 -5.51 7.23
N LEU A 784 10.15 -5.05 7.26
CA LEU A 784 8.91 -5.78 7.05
C LEU A 784 8.20 -5.14 5.87
N GLY A 785 8.21 -5.81 4.72
CA GLY A 785 7.47 -5.38 3.55
C GLY A 785 6.02 -5.88 3.64
N THR A 786 5.08 -4.96 3.66
CA THR A 786 3.65 -5.26 3.81
C THR A 786 2.90 -5.04 2.49
N PHE A 787 1.62 -5.42 2.46
CA PHE A 787 0.75 -5.15 1.32
C PHE A 787 -0.34 -4.16 1.75
N GLY A 788 -0.06 -2.86 1.64
CA GLY A 788 -0.97 -1.78 2.07
C GLY A 788 -0.52 -0.97 3.29
N ARG A 789 0.61 -1.31 3.93
CA ARG A 789 1.22 -0.55 5.04
C ARG A 789 2.68 -0.13 4.79
N GLY A 790 3.09 -0.16 3.53
CA GLY A 790 4.46 0.16 3.12
C GLY A 790 5.50 -0.73 3.77
N ILE A 791 6.65 -0.14 4.09
CA ILE A 791 7.77 -0.84 4.73
C ILE A 791 7.87 -0.38 6.18
N VAL A 792 7.74 -1.32 7.10
CA VAL A 792 7.94 -1.08 8.54
C VAL A 792 9.30 -1.64 8.94
N TYR A 793 10.07 -0.93 9.77
CA TYR A 793 11.31 -1.45 10.34
C TYR A 793 11.28 -1.42 11.86
N ALA A 794 11.92 -2.43 12.45
CA ALA A 794 12.00 -2.61 13.89
C ALA A 794 13.45 -2.50 14.34
N ASP A 795 13.74 -1.63 15.31
CA ASP A 795 15.06 -1.42 15.90
C ASP A 795 15.09 -1.73 17.39
N ILE A 796 16.24 -2.22 17.88
CA ILE A 796 16.48 -2.32 19.32
C ILE A 796 16.54 -0.91 19.93
N ALA A 797 15.71 -0.65 20.94
CA ALA A 797 15.60 0.63 21.64
C ALA A 797 16.23 0.63 23.04
N GLY A 798 16.46 -0.55 23.64
CA GLY A 798 17.04 -0.68 24.97
C GLY A 798 16.98 -2.09 25.51
N GLU A 799 17.66 -2.35 26.64
CA GLU A 799 17.55 -3.63 27.34
C GLU A 799 16.15 -3.81 27.96
N GLY A 800 15.63 -5.04 27.95
CA GLY A 800 14.32 -5.37 28.52
C GLY A 800 13.41 -6.09 27.52
N SER A 801 12.10 -6.07 27.74
CA SER A 801 11.11 -6.63 26.81
C SER A 801 10.01 -5.60 26.56
N GLY A 802 9.43 -5.62 25.36
CA GLY A 802 8.29 -4.80 24.99
C GLY A 802 8.50 -4.04 23.70
N VAL A 803 7.45 -3.41 23.21
CA VAL A 803 7.48 -2.56 22.03
C VAL A 803 7.19 -1.12 22.43
N LEU A 804 7.97 -0.19 21.90
CA LEU A 804 7.79 1.25 22.06
C LEU A 804 7.21 1.84 20.77
N PRO A 805 6.28 2.82 20.88
CA PRO A 805 5.73 3.49 19.71
C PRO A 805 6.81 4.25 18.93
N GLY A 806 6.63 4.29 17.62
CA GLY A 806 7.49 4.93 16.65
C GLY A 806 7.42 6.45 16.63
N THR A 807 8.27 7.07 15.82
CA THR A 807 8.22 8.51 15.51
C THR A 807 7.24 8.86 14.38
N PHE A 808 6.67 7.88 13.68
CA PHE A 808 5.81 8.08 12.49
C PHE A 808 4.39 7.51 12.65
N GLY A 809 3.86 7.46 13.88
CA GLY A 809 2.47 7.07 14.13
C GLY A 809 2.21 5.56 14.18
N ILE A 810 3.26 4.73 14.15
CA ILE A 810 3.19 3.31 14.46
C ILE A 810 3.21 3.10 15.97
#